data_AF-A0A0P9PJQ2-F1
#
_entry.id   AF-A0A0P9PJQ2-F1
#
_cell.length_a   1.000
_cell.length_b   1.000
_cell.length_c   1.000
_cell.angle_alpha   90.00
_cell.angle_beta   90.00
_cell.angle_gamma   90.00
#
_symmetry.space_group_name_H-M   'P 1'
#
loop_
_entity.id
_entity.type
_entity.pdbx_description
1 polymer ?
#
loop_
_entity_poly.entity_id
_entity_poly.type
_entity_poly.pdbx_seq_one_letter_code
_entity_poly.pdbx_strand_id
1 'polypeptide(L)'
;MVFGDDFDGGEPWETIRSKLGFGAQIGRDDLFQCLSTSAEHAGLPFVIFIDALNESRAAARWKAKLPELIQQCKPYPGVKICVSARDTYRDLVTDSRFPGYAFEHRGFNGQGVEALQAFADFYGLDSEITPLFSEELSNPLFLHLACKTLQEEGSKTLDVSLPGFSALLERHLKHSNVVVKERLGYSSPKNLVRQSMLSLAQRLTSASASDRLWESCAAGLRDVVGAELTPEVFIRELQREGLVILTEGTDDAWTVRLGYERYGDVLRAIALVDGHTHESGELDVKKLGASLVSLPSEDRGLLEVLAAVLPEKTGTEIVNPDIGLEAELANRLFVHGLAWRSSKSFENNGLEDEIFAALKVPGLWEDLYEVFVKVSLVPNHRLNAELWLDNFLTRQPLVNRDVYLSRAAFKSYDNNYAVKSLLNASLTADIMRWPSESRRLATIVLGWLTSCADRRVRDQASKGLVRLMVADSQLAAGFARNFLASDDDYILESVAEAIYSACLIARAHRPAFIPALRVLVSHGYDRANVIIRDSIRMLAELLKDYGIDEPLRERLGRFPSKSPVIQAWPTLVDAKPLLDLEHLSSDMKLWGSNIGPDFWRYQVEGKVSGFDLKAASVTKENIACWIMVETLGLGFPGYKKGALNYDRALNSEFGSGRARAGYAERLGKKYYWISLHRLLGVLSDHVPPCSSYQGTVPGPEHYWSVDVRKRDLTDMRDVISQRSYPDSILRLRDYAFPSHESDVKTWVKSDDFATHETRLSCTDANGVVWIALQRNEAANDLGEDEAWTTPYLSFDVFYTSVLADEEVFGTRSYDGIDRAFSDQASCYRSFLGEYPDGAAFNQFVEEGTTNTHCDEMARTMVTLSRGGEWEYEFTSETDRPNLDVPCQDIVRTLDLIWDQQRGWLDESGSLIAFTSGPYRNNALFIRKAALDSFLKKTGKSLLYRRFANRGFIDQRGRAGSQVDFRTYLKYVPQYGFVVMHEESELFE
;
A
#
# COMPACT_ATOMS: atom_id res chain seq x y z
N MET A 1 -12.74 -25.96 -21.89
CA MET A 1 -11.38 -26.27 -21.42
C MET A 1 -11.07 -27.70 -21.85
N VAL A 2 -9.86 -27.93 -22.35
CA VAL A 2 -9.33 -29.24 -22.74
C VAL A 2 -7.94 -29.41 -22.11
N PHE A 3 -7.55 -30.63 -21.79
CA PHE A 3 -6.24 -30.91 -21.17
C PHE A 3 -5.22 -31.29 -22.23
N GLY A 4 -3.94 -31.02 -22.01
CA GLY A 4 -2.85 -31.40 -22.90
C GLY A 4 -2.81 -32.91 -23.13
N ASP A 5 -3.12 -33.68 -22.10
CA ASP A 5 -3.24 -35.15 -22.18
C ASP A 5 -4.37 -35.62 -23.12
N ASP A 6 -5.33 -34.76 -23.48
CA ASP A 6 -6.37 -35.11 -24.45
C ASP A 6 -5.84 -35.20 -25.90
N PHE A 7 -4.58 -34.79 -26.15
CA PHE A 7 -4.01 -34.65 -27.49
C PHE A 7 -3.06 -35.82 -27.85
N ASP A 8 -3.62 -37.02 -27.92
CA ASP A 8 -2.94 -38.31 -28.12
C ASP A 8 -2.36 -38.58 -29.52
N GLY A 9 -2.70 -37.74 -30.50
CA GLY A 9 -2.32 -37.90 -31.92
C GLY A 9 -3.39 -37.30 -32.84
N GLY A 10 -3.01 -36.73 -33.98
CA GLY A 10 -3.96 -36.04 -34.91
C GLY A 10 -3.93 -34.51 -34.83
N GLU A 11 -4.81 -33.84 -35.57
CA GLU A 11 -4.85 -32.36 -35.61
C GLU A 11 -5.57 -31.79 -34.38
N PRO A 12 -5.05 -30.73 -33.71
CA PRO A 12 -5.64 -30.21 -32.47
C PRO A 12 -7.13 -29.83 -32.58
N TRP A 13 -7.58 -29.33 -33.74
CA TRP A 13 -8.97 -28.96 -33.97
C TRP A 13 -9.92 -30.17 -33.93
N GLU A 14 -9.44 -31.38 -34.26
CA GLU A 14 -10.23 -32.61 -34.22
C GLU A 14 -10.53 -33.02 -32.78
N THR A 15 -9.54 -32.90 -31.89
CA THR A 15 -9.70 -33.11 -30.45
C THR A 15 -10.68 -32.10 -29.87
N ILE A 16 -10.55 -30.82 -30.21
CA ILE A 16 -11.46 -29.76 -29.77
C ILE A 16 -12.90 -30.04 -30.24
N ARG A 17 -13.08 -30.40 -31.52
CA ARG A 17 -14.37 -30.79 -32.09
C ARG A 17 -15.01 -31.93 -31.30
N SER A 18 -14.25 -33.00 -31.07
CA SER A 18 -14.70 -34.19 -30.36
C SER A 18 -15.12 -33.88 -28.93
N LYS A 19 -14.32 -33.08 -28.20
CA LYS A 19 -14.59 -32.67 -26.81
C LYS A 19 -15.82 -31.77 -26.69
N LEU A 20 -16.14 -31.00 -27.73
CA LEU A 20 -17.37 -30.20 -27.81
C LEU A 20 -18.60 -31.04 -28.22
N GLY A 21 -18.43 -32.34 -28.47
CA GLY A 21 -19.52 -33.25 -28.84
C GLY A 21 -19.96 -33.16 -30.31
N PHE A 22 -19.18 -32.51 -31.17
CA PHE A 22 -19.47 -32.43 -32.60
C PHE A 22 -19.09 -33.75 -33.30
N GLY A 23 -19.97 -34.20 -34.21
CA GLY A 23 -19.74 -35.41 -35.01
C GLY A 23 -18.64 -35.24 -36.07
N ALA A 24 -18.16 -36.36 -36.59
CA ALA A 24 -17.05 -36.41 -37.55
C ALA A 24 -17.32 -35.65 -38.86
N GLN A 25 -18.58 -35.38 -39.18
CA GLN A 25 -19.02 -34.61 -40.35
C GLN A 25 -18.72 -33.11 -40.27
N ILE A 26 -18.48 -32.57 -39.06
CA ILE A 26 -18.13 -31.16 -38.90
C ILE A 26 -16.65 -30.99 -39.23
N GLY A 27 -16.38 -30.18 -40.26
CA GLY A 27 -15.03 -29.82 -40.68
C GLY A 27 -14.43 -28.72 -39.79
N ARG A 28 -13.15 -28.44 -40.00
CA ARG A 28 -12.40 -27.40 -39.26
C ARG A 28 -13.02 -26.01 -39.39
N ASP A 29 -13.35 -25.59 -40.61
CA ASP A 29 -13.82 -24.23 -40.86
C ASP A 29 -15.24 -24.03 -40.30
N ASP A 30 -16.11 -25.05 -40.42
CA ASP A 30 -17.45 -25.06 -39.82
C ASP A 30 -17.37 -24.97 -38.28
N LEU A 31 -16.42 -25.70 -37.66
CA LEU A 31 -16.18 -25.64 -36.22
C LEU A 31 -15.86 -24.21 -35.79
N PHE A 32 -14.84 -23.58 -36.39
CA PHE A 32 -14.42 -22.24 -35.98
C PHE A 32 -15.45 -21.17 -36.32
N GLN A 33 -16.20 -21.31 -37.40
CA GLN A 33 -17.35 -20.44 -37.69
C GLN A 33 -18.41 -20.52 -36.60
N CYS A 34 -18.75 -21.74 -36.12
CA CYS A 34 -19.68 -21.91 -35.01
C CYS A 34 -19.18 -21.22 -33.73
N LEU A 35 -17.89 -21.37 -33.40
CA LEU A 35 -17.30 -20.70 -32.24
C LEU A 35 -17.34 -19.16 -32.38
N SER A 36 -17.06 -18.63 -33.58
CA SER A 36 -17.10 -17.19 -33.85
C SER A 36 -18.51 -16.63 -33.72
N THR A 37 -19.52 -17.30 -34.27
CA THR A 37 -20.92 -16.87 -34.16
C THR A 37 -21.39 -16.89 -32.70
N SER A 38 -20.91 -17.84 -31.89
CA SER A 38 -21.18 -17.83 -30.44
C SER A 38 -20.55 -16.61 -29.75
N ALA A 39 -19.33 -16.21 -30.14
CA ALA A 39 -18.67 -15.03 -29.60
C ALA A 39 -19.42 -13.73 -29.97
N GLU A 40 -19.83 -13.62 -31.24
CA GLU A 40 -20.60 -12.47 -31.74
C GLU A 40 -21.94 -12.31 -31.02
N HIS A 41 -22.67 -13.41 -30.79
CA HIS A 41 -23.95 -13.37 -30.09
C HIS A 41 -23.81 -12.92 -28.63
N ALA A 42 -22.73 -13.32 -27.95
CA ALA A 42 -22.48 -12.95 -26.56
C ALA A 42 -21.85 -11.56 -26.39
N GLY A 43 -21.32 -10.96 -27.47
CA GLY A 43 -20.50 -9.75 -27.40
C GLY A 43 -19.17 -9.94 -26.67
N LEU A 44 -18.74 -11.19 -26.45
CA LEU A 44 -17.54 -11.59 -25.70
C LEU A 44 -16.74 -12.64 -26.49
N PRO A 45 -15.40 -12.71 -26.35
CA PRO A 45 -14.60 -13.69 -27.08
C PRO A 45 -14.86 -15.13 -26.61
N PHE A 46 -14.84 -16.09 -27.55
CA PHE A 46 -14.82 -17.51 -27.25
C PHE A 46 -13.37 -17.97 -27.01
N VAL A 47 -13.04 -18.43 -25.80
CA VAL A 47 -11.67 -18.79 -25.44
C VAL A 47 -11.48 -20.32 -25.36
N ILE A 48 -10.53 -20.83 -26.14
CA ILE A 48 -10.08 -22.22 -26.09
C ILE A 48 -8.91 -22.32 -25.09
N PHE A 49 -9.20 -22.85 -23.91
CA PHE A 49 -8.20 -23.16 -22.89
C PHE A 49 -7.63 -24.56 -23.10
N ILE A 50 -6.31 -24.66 -23.32
CA ILE A 50 -5.54 -25.91 -23.36
C ILE A 50 -4.62 -25.96 -22.15
N ASP A 51 -5.00 -26.73 -21.15
CA ASP A 51 -4.26 -26.80 -19.89
C ASP A 51 -3.11 -27.81 -19.97
N ALA A 52 -1.95 -27.49 -19.40
CA ALA A 52 -0.76 -28.32 -19.27
C ALA A 52 -0.27 -28.97 -20.59
N LEU A 53 0.18 -28.16 -21.56
CA LEU A 53 0.77 -28.64 -22.82
C LEU A 53 1.92 -29.63 -22.61
N ASN A 54 2.69 -29.46 -21.54
CA ASN A 54 3.81 -30.35 -21.19
C ASN A 54 3.37 -31.76 -20.73
N GLU A 55 2.08 -31.97 -20.45
CA GLU A 55 1.52 -33.26 -20.06
C GLU A 55 0.95 -34.03 -21.26
N SER A 56 1.05 -33.50 -22.47
CA SER A 56 0.69 -34.26 -23.68
C SER A 56 1.68 -35.40 -23.91
N ARG A 57 1.20 -36.60 -24.27
CA ARG A 57 2.03 -37.76 -24.65
C ARG A 57 3.12 -37.44 -25.69
N ALA A 58 2.86 -36.48 -26.58
CA ALA A 58 3.83 -35.95 -27.56
C ALA A 58 4.05 -34.43 -27.39
N ALA A 59 4.40 -33.98 -26.18
CA ALA A 59 4.56 -32.56 -25.82
C ALA A 59 5.39 -31.74 -26.85
N ALA A 60 6.49 -32.30 -27.37
CA ALA A 60 7.34 -31.63 -28.36
C ALA A 60 6.60 -31.24 -29.66
N ARG A 61 5.48 -31.92 -30.00
CA ARG A 61 4.69 -31.61 -31.21
C ARG A 61 4.06 -30.22 -31.13
N TRP A 62 3.78 -29.72 -29.93
CA TRP A 62 3.13 -28.42 -29.75
C TRP A 62 3.96 -27.28 -30.32
N LYS A 63 5.28 -27.44 -30.37
CA LYS A 63 6.20 -26.51 -31.01
C LYS A 63 5.89 -26.29 -32.50
N ALA A 64 5.26 -27.24 -33.17
CA ALA A 64 4.75 -27.10 -34.54
C ALA A 64 3.23 -26.86 -34.58
N LYS A 65 2.47 -27.64 -33.80
CA LYS A 65 1.00 -27.66 -33.87
C LYS A 65 0.32 -26.46 -33.23
N LEU A 66 0.93 -25.83 -32.22
CA LEU A 66 0.36 -24.63 -31.59
C LEU A 66 0.37 -23.44 -32.55
N PRO A 67 1.49 -23.09 -33.24
CA PRO A 67 1.47 -22.09 -34.30
C PRO A 67 0.47 -22.39 -35.42
N GLU A 68 0.36 -23.64 -35.85
CA GLU A 68 -0.61 -24.06 -36.88
C GLU A 68 -2.06 -23.80 -36.43
N LEU A 69 -2.42 -24.19 -35.20
CA LEU A 69 -3.75 -23.97 -34.64
C LEU A 69 -4.07 -22.47 -34.52
N ILE A 70 -3.11 -21.64 -34.10
CA ILE A 70 -3.26 -20.18 -34.03
C ILE A 70 -3.53 -19.62 -35.43
N GLN A 71 -2.78 -20.08 -36.43
CA GLN A 71 -2.96 -19.64 -37.81
C GLN A 71 -4.32 -20.06 -38.39
N GLN A 72 -4.84 -21.23 -38.00
CA GLN A 72 -6.18 -21.70 -38.38
C GLN A 72 -7.29 -20.85 -37.76
N CYS A 73 -7.10 -20.33 -36.54
CA CYS A 73 -8.08 -19.46 -35.87
C CYS A 73 -8.04 -18.00 -36.34
N LYS A 74 -6.98 -17.58 -37.03
CA LYS A 74 -6.75 -16.19 -37.45
C LYS A 74 -7.91 -15.52 -38.22
N PRO A 75 -8.67 -16.20 -39.09
CA PRO A 75 -9.84 -15.62 -39.77
C PRO A 75 -11.02 -15.30 -38.83
N TYR A 76 -11.00 -15.79 -37.58
CA TYR A 76 -12.11 -15.71 -36.64
C TYR A 76 -11.71 -14.86 -35.42
N PRO A 77 -11.83 -13.51 -35.48
CA PRO A 77 -11.28 -12.62 -34.47
C PRO A 77 -11.92 -12.79 -33.07
N GLY A 78 -13.15 -13.30 -33.02
CA GLY A 78 -13.86 -13.64 -31.78
C GLY A 78 -13.35 -14.90 -31.07
N VAL A 79 -12.52 -15.73 -31.71
CA VAL A 79 -11.96 -16.96 -31.12
C VAL A 79 -10.53 -16.70 -30.62
N LYS A 80 -10.27 -16.97 -29.34
CA LYS A 80 -8.97 -16.79 -28.69
C LYS A 80 -8.45 -18.11 -28.14
N ILE A 81 -7.13 -18.22 -27.96
CA ILE A 81 -6.48 -19.41 -27.41
C ILE A 81 -5.67 -19.00 -26.17
N CYS A 82 -5.80 -19.77 -25.10
CA CYS A 82 -4.98 -19.66 -23.89
C CYS A 82 -4.40 -21.04 -23.58
N VAL A 83 -3.10 -21.09 -23.29
CA VAL A 83 -2.39 -22.34 -22.98
C VAL A 83 -1.57 -22.20 -21.71
N SER A 84 -1.38 -23.29 -20.98
CA SER A 84 -0.48 -23.35 -19.82
C SER A 84 0.60 -24.43 -20.04
N ALA A 85 1.77 -24.22 -19.45
CA ALA A 85 2.86 -25.19 -19.42
C ALA A 85 3.77 -24.89 -18.22
N ARG A 86 4.45 -25.92 -17.70
CA ARG A 86 5.50 -25.73 -16.68
C ARG A 86 6.71 -25.01 -17.29
N ASP A 87 7.34 -24.15 -16.50
CA ASP A 87 8.50 -23.33 -16.89
C ASP A 87 9.63 -24.18 -17.51
N THR A 88 9.93 -25.32 -16.89
CA THR A 88 10.99 -26.26 -17.25
C THR A 88 10.76 -26.90 -18.61
N TYR A 89 9.50 -26.91 -19.07
CA TYR A 89 9.08 -27.54 -20.32
C TYR A 89 8.68 -26.50 -21.38
N ARG A 90 8.77 -25.19 -21.08
CA ARG A 90 8.38 -24.12 -22.01
C ARG A 90 9.05 -24.27 -23.38
N ASP A 91 10.36 -24.51 -23.39
CA ASP A 91 11.15 -24.57 -24.62
C ASP A 91 10.94 -25.90 -25.39
N LEU A 92 10.30 -26.88 -24.75
CA LEU A 92 9.84 -28.13 -25.37
C LEU A 92 8.55 -27.91 -26.17
N VAL A 93 7.61 -27.14 -25.62
CA VAL A 93 6.25 -26.98 -26.19
C VAL A 93 6.06 -25.72 -27.03
N THR A 94 6.93 -24.71 -26.88
CA THR A 94 6.81 -23.40 -27.55
C THR A 94 8.15 -22.88 -28.08
N ASP A 95 8.10 -21.89 -28.98
CA ASP A 95 9.25 -21.08 -29.41
C ASP A 95 8.79 -19.68 -29.86
N SER A 96 9.70 -18.92 -30.48
CA SER A 96 9.49 -17.55 -30.97
C SER A 96 8.34 -17.39 -31.97
N ARG A 97 7.77 -18.48 -32.51
CA ARG A 97 6.60 -18.44 -33.39
C ARG A 97 5.27 -18.32 -32.64
N PHE A 98 5.27 -18.39 -31.31
CA PHE A 98 4.09 -18.09 -30.49
C PHE A 98 3.93 -16.56 -30.35
N PRO A 99 2.91 -15.95 -30.98
CA PRO A 99 2.78 -14.49 -31.07
C PRO A 99 2.02 -13.88 -29.86
N GLY A 100 1.72 -14.67 -28.83
CA GLY A 100 0.86 -14.26 -27.70
C GLY A 100 1.63 -13.66 -26.52
N TYR A 101 0.90 -12.99 -25.63
CA TYR A 101 1.43 -12.57 -24.34
C TYR A 101 1.70 -13.79 -23.44
N ALA A 102 2.87 -13.85 -22.82
CA ALA A 102 3.24 -14.89 -21.88
C ALA A 102 3.39 -14.28 -20.47
N PHE A 103 2.78 -14.92 -19.48
CA PHE A 103 2.86 -14.53 -18.09
C PHE A 103 3.32 -15.73 -17.27
N GLU A 104 4.18 -15.48 -16.28
CA GLU A 104 4.60 -16.48 -15.31
C GLU A 104 3.67 -16.43 -14.10
N HIS A 105 3.00 -17.54 -13.76
CA HIS A 105 2.15 -17.61 -12.58
C HIS A 105 2.97 -17.94 -11.33
N ARG A 106 3.27 -16.92 -10.52
CA ARG A 106 4.15 -17.04 -9.33
C ARG A 106 3.41 -17.37 -8.02
N GLY A 107 2.32 -18.12 -8.10
CA GLY A 107 1.47 -18.42 -6.95
C GLY A 107 0.76 -17.17 -6.44
N PHE A 108 0.72 -16.96 -5.13
CA PHE A 108 0.13 -15.78 -4.49
C PHE A 108 1.12 -14.62 -4.28
N ASN A 109 2.28 -14.64 -4.94
CA ASN A 109 3.22 -13.54 -4.84
C ASN A 109 2.55 -12.22 -5.29
N GLY A 110 2.58 -11.20 -4.43
CA GLY A 110 1.89 -9.93 -4.63
C GLY A 110 0.38 -9.92 -4.32
N GLN A 111 -0.24 -11.07 -4.04
CA GLN A 111 -1.66 -11.23 -3.68
C GLN A 111 -1.86 -12.07 -2.40
N GLY A 112 -0.85 -12.09 -1.53
CA GLY A 112 -0.85 -12.94 -0.35
C GLY A 112 -2.00 -12.64 0.61
N VAL A 113 -2.37 -11.35 0.77
CA VAL A 113 -3.42 -10.90 1.69
C VAL A 113 -4.79 -11.43 1.26
N GLU A 114 -5.11 -11.26 -0.02
CA GLU A 114 -6.37 -11.70 -0.62
C GLU A 114 -6.48 -13.22 -0.61
N ALA A 115 -5.39 -13.92 -0.97
CA ALA A 115 -5.33 -15.37 -0.93
C ALA A 115 -5.54 -15.91 0.50
N LEU A 116 -4.86 -15.34 1.47
CA LEU A 116 -4.96 -15.79 2.86
C LEU A 116 -6.37 -15.60 3.42
N GLN A 117 -7.00 -14.47 3.13
CA GLN A 117 -8.39 -14.21 3.54
C GLN A 117 -9.36 -15.18 2.87
N ALA A 118 -9.24 -15.40 1.56
CA ALA A 118 -10.10 -16.32 0.83
C ALA A 118 -9.99 -17.76 1.36
N PHE A 119 -8.77 -18.22 1.68
CA PHE A 119 -8.56 -19.53 2.29
C PHE A 119 -9.11 -19.58 3.73
N ALA A 120 -8.82 -18.58 4.54
CA ALA A 120 -9.34 -18.49 5.90
C ALA A 120 -10.89 -18.53 5.90
N ASP A 121 -11.54 -17.80 5.01
CA ASP A 121 -13.00 -17.82 4.82
C ASP A 121 -13.50 -19.22 4.40
N PHE A 122 -12.85 -19.84 3.42
CA PHE A 122 -13.24 -21.18 2.94
C PHE A 122 -13.14 -22.24 4.04
N TYR A 123 -12.12 -22.19 4.88
CA TYR A 123 -11.91 -23.14 5.99
C TYR A 123 -12.57 -22.71 7.32
N GLY A 124 -13.16 -21.51 7.40
CA GLY A 124 -13.73 -20.97 8.63
C GLY A 124 -12.68 -20.73 9.74
N LEU A 125 -11.48 -20.30 9.34
CA LEU A 125 -10.37 -19.95 10.24
C LEU A 125 -10.30 -18.42 10.39
N ASP A 126 -9.97 -17.95 11.58
CA ASP A 126 -9.46 -16.60 11.82
C ASP A 126 -8.07 -16.49 11.18
N SER A 127 -7.90 -15.50 10.29
CA SER A 127 -6.64 -15.30 9.57
C SER A 127 -5.61 -14.60 10.45
N GLU A 128 -4.50 -15.28 10.75
CA GLU A 128 -3.31 -14.59 11.24
C GLU A 128 -2.61 -13.84 10.10
N ILE A 129 -1.86 -12.78 10.41
CA ILE A 129 -0.99 -12.10 9.44
C ILE A 129 0.30 -12.88 9.16
N THR A 130 0.76 -13.68 10.12
CA THR A 130 2.02 -14.45 10.06
C THR A 130 2.21 -15.28 8.79
N PRO A 131 1.19 -16.02 8.29
CA PRO A 131 1.29 -16.75 7.02
C PRO A 131 1.78 -15.92 5.82
N LEU A 132 1.56 -14.60 5.82
CA LEU A 132 1.98 -13.71 4.73
C LEU A 132 3.50 -13.61 4.59
N PHE A 133 4.24 -13.96 5.63
CA PHE A 133 5.70 -13.88 5.64
C PHE A 133 6.40 -15.18 5.24
N SER A 134 5.65 -16.27 5.02
CA SER A 134 6.18 -17.54 4.53
C SER A 134 6.07 -17.62 3.02
N GLU A 135 7.23 -17.70 2.34
CA GLU A 135 7.31 -17.88 0.89
C GLU A 135 6.62 -19.18 0.46
N GLU A 136 6.64 -20.21 1.32
CA GLU A 136 5.98 -21.48 1.10
C GLU A 136 4.45 -21.33 1.06
N LEU A 137 3.87 -20.42 1.84
CA LEU A 137 2.43 -20.15 1.82
C LEU A 137 1.98 -19.27 0.65
N SER A 138 2.94 -18.74 -0.12
CA SER A 138 2.66 -18.23 -1.46
C SER A 138 2.35 -19.36 -2.46
N ASN A 139 2.68 -20.62 -2.12
CA ASN A 139 2.27 -21.79 -2.88
C ASN A 139 0.83 -22.20 -2.50
N PRO A 140 -0.12 -22.20 -3.45
CA PRO A 140 -1.52 -22.55 -3.18
C PRO A 140 -1.72 -23.93 -2.56
N LEU A 141 -0.91 -24.92 -2.93
CA LEU A 141 -1.01 -26.29 -2.41
C LEU A 141 -0.63 -26.34 -0.92
N PHE A 142 0.37 -25.56 -0.53
CA PHE A 142 0.84 -25.55 0.86
C PHE A 142 -0.13 -24.80 1.77
N LEU A 143 -0.64 -23.65 1.32
CA LEU A 143 -1.68 -22.94 2.08
C LEU A 143 -2.93 -23.79 2.26
N HIS A 144 -3.37 -24.50 1.21
CA HIS A 144 -4.46 -25.48 1.29
C HIS A 144 -4.21 -26.52 2.38
N LEU A 145 -3.01 -27.09 2.40
CA LEU A 145 -2.64 -28.10 3.36
C LEU A 145 -2.65 -27.58 4.80
N ALA A 146 -2.03 -26.43 5.04
CA ALA A 146 -1.93 -25.83 6.36
C ALA A 146 -3.33 -25.56 6.92
N CYS A 147 -4.20 -24.92 6.13
CA CYS A 147 -5.56 -24.63 6.53
C CYS A 147 -6.38 -25.90 6.80
N LYS A 148 -6.30 -26.90 5.90
CA LYS A 148 -7.01 -28.18 6.07
C LYS A 148 -6.58 -28.88 7.36
N THR A 149 -5.27 -28.96 7.60
CA THR A 149 -4.72 -29.63 8.80
C THR A 149 -5.17 -28.93 10.08
N LEU A 150 -5.16 -27.60 10.12
CA LEU A 150 -5.56 -26.83 11.30
C LEU A 150 -7.07 -26.90 11.57
N GLN A 151 -7.90 -26.85 10.51
CA GLN A 151 -9.35 -26.99 10.63
C GLN A 151 -9.72 -28.36 11.23
N GLU A 152 -9.09 -29.42 10.76
CA GLU A 152 -9.34 -30.78 11.23
C GLU A 152 -8.93 -30.98 12.70
N GLU A 153 -7.95 -30.22 13.19
CA GLU A 153 -7.55 -30.19 14.61
C GLU A 153 -8.52 -29.40 15.50
N GLY A 154 -9.55 -28.79 14.91
CA GLY A 154 -10.45 -27.88 15.61
C GLY A 154 -9.80 -26.55 15.97
N SER A 155 -8.65 -26.22 15.36
CA SER A 155 -8.08 -24.89 15.47
C SER A 155 -9.04 -23.89 14.82
N LYS A 156 -9.14 -22.72 15.45
CA LYS A 156 -9.86 -21.58 14.88
C LYS A 156 -8.93 -20.58 14.22
N THR A 157 -7.61 -20.71 14.39
CA THR A 157 -6.63 -19.74 13.87
C THR A 157 -5.66 -20.40 12.90
N LEU A 158 -5.23 -19.64 11.91
CA LEU A 158 -4.22 -20.04 10.93
C LEU A 158 -2.79 -19.74 11.44
N ASP A 159 -2.40 -20.32 12.58
CA ASP A 159 -1.03 -20.21 13.12
C ASP A 159 -0.15 -21.36 12.63
N VAL A 160 0.68 -21.06 11.63
CA VAL A 160 1.67 -21.99 11.07
C VAL A 160 3.01 -21.97 11.81
N SER A 161 3.27 -20.92 12.60
CA SER A 161 4.56 -20.67 13.25
C SER A 161 4.75 -21.48 14.54
N LEU A 162 3.65 -21.81 15.21
CA LEU A 162 3.66 -22.65 16.40
C LEU A 162 3.99 -24.12 16.11
N PRO A 163 3.36 -24.81 15.12
CA PRO A 163 3.75 -26.17 14.78
C PRO A 163 5.11 -26.25 14.09
N GLY A 164 5.52 -25.23 13.30
CA GLY A 164 6.68 -25.31 12.42
C GLY A 164 6.40 -26.19 11.18
N PHE A 165 7.21 -26.04 10.13
CA PHE A 165 7.00 -26.73 8.86
C PHE A 165 6.98 -28.27 9.03
N SER A 166 7.93 -28.79 9.81
CA SER A 166 8.11 -30.22 10.05
C SER A 166 6.87 -30.88 10.66
N ALA A 167 6.23 -30.20 11.63
CA ALA A 167 5.08 -30.77 12.32
C ALA A 167 3.82 -30.76 11.45
N LEU A 168 3.60 -29.71 10.64
CA LEU A 168 2.49 -29.65 9.69
C LEU A 168 2.57 -30.83 8.70
N LEU A 169 3.77 -31.10 8.19
CA LEU A 169 4.02 -32.25 7.32
C LEU A 169 3.73 -33.59 8.02
N GLU A 170 4.30 -33.81 9.21
CA GLU A 170 4.11 -35.04 9.97
C GLU A 170 2.63 -35.30 10.31
N ARG A 171 1.88 -34.23 10.61
CA ARG A 171 0.43 -34.28 10.84
C ARG A 171 -0.33 -34.64 9.58
N HIS A 172 0.02 -34.03 8.45
CA HIS A 172 -0.58 -34.39 7.16
C HIS A 172 -0.35 -35.86 6.83
N LEU A 173 0.88 -36.37 6.95
CA LEU A 173 1.20 -37.78 6.71
C LEU A 173 0.42 -38.71 7.64
N LYS A 174 0.20 -38.30 8.90
CA LYS A 174 -0.65 -39.04 9.85
C LYS A 174 -2.11 -39.06 9.43
N HIS A 175 -2.65 -37.93 8.97
CA HIS A 175 -4.02 -37.86 8.47
C HIS A 175 -4.20 -38.70 7.20
N SER A 176 -3.35 -38.50 6.19
CA SER A 176 -3.38 -39.28 4.95
C SER A 176 -3.30 -40.78 5.25
N ASN A 177 -2.55 -41.17 6.28
CA ASN A 177 -2.55 -42.56 6.74
C ASN A 177 -3.93 -43.04 7.23
N VAL A 178 -4.67 -42.24 7.99
CA VAL A 178 -6.03 -42.57 8.45
C VAL A 178 -6.96 -42.74 7.26
N VAL A 179 -6.97 -41.78 6.32
CA VAL A 179 -7.82 -41.83 5.13
C VAL A 179 -7.50 -43.04 4.26
N VAL A 180 -6.21 -43.28 3.98
CA VAL A 180 -5.77 -44.44 3.20
C VAL A 180 -6.07 -45.76 3.93
N LYS A 181 -6.00 -45.77 5.27
CA LYS A 181 -6.40 -46.93 6.09
C LYS A 181 -7.88 -47.22 5.99
N GLU A 182 -8.74 -46.20 6.01
CA GLU A 182 -10.19 -46.38 5.85
C GLU A 182 -10.55 -46.91 4.46
N ARG A 183 -9.85 -46.47 3.40
CA ARG A 183 -10.09 -46.94 2.03
C ARG A 183 -9.56 -48.34 1.76
N LEU A 184 -8.35 -48.66 2.23
CA LEU A 184 -7.68 -49.93 1.93
C LEU A 184 -7.89 -51.00 2.99
N GLY A 185 -8.35 -50.64 4.20
CA GLY A 185 -8.73 -51.59 5.26
C GLY A 185 -7.58 -52.38 5.90
N TYR A 186 -6.34 -51.89 5.88
CA TYR A 186 -5.20 -52.59 6.49
C TYR A 186 -5.17 -52.47 8.02
N SER A 187 -4.60 -53.46 8.71
CA SER A 187 -4.61 -53.60 10.17
C SER A 187 -3.43 -52.93 10.86
N SER A 188 -2.35 -52.66 10.11
CA SER A 188 -1.08 -52.17 10.66
C SER A 188 -1.26 -51.02 11.67
N PRO A 189 -0.63 -51.11 12.87
CA PRO A 189 -0.61 -50.01 13.83
C PRO A 189 0.40 -48.93 13.46
N LYS A 190 1.30 -49.20 12.49
CA LYS A 190 2.30 -48.24 12.02
C LYS A 190 1.68 -47.27 11.01
N ASN A 191 2.26 -46.07 10.93
CA ASN A 191 1.93 -45.11 9.87
C ASN A 191 2.65 -45.52 8.57
N LEU A 192 1.98 -46.34 7.76
CA LEU A 192 2.50 -46.86 6.51
C LEU A 192 2.74 -45.73 5.50
N VAL A 193 1.88 -44.71 5.46
CA VAL A 193 2.08 -43.55 4.56
C VAL A 193 3.39 -42.83 4.86
N ARG A 194 3.65 -42.50 6.13
CA ARG A 194 4.90 -41.86 6.56
C ARG A 194 6.13 -42.71 6.22
N GLN A 195 6.07 -44.02 6.48
CA GLN A 195 7.19 -44.92 6.20
C GLN A 195 7.44 -45.05 4.69
N SER A 196 6.38 -45.12 3.89
CA SER A 196 6.49 -45.14 2.44
C SER A 196 7.08 -43.84 1.92
N MET A 197 6.64 -42.70 2.42
CA MET A 197 7.17 -41.40 2.03
C MET A 197 8.66 -41.24 2.41
N LEU A 198 9.10 -41.74 3.59
CA LEU A 198 10.52 -41.76 3.95
C LEU A 198 11.36 -42.62 3.00
N SER A 199 10.87 -43.83 2.68
CA SER A 199 11.54 -44.75 1.76
C SER A 199 11.63 -44.17 0.33
N LEU A 200 10.54 -43.58 -0.15
CA LEU A 200 10.49 -42.91 -1.45
C LEU A 200 11.37 -41.68 -1.48
N ALA A 201 11.37 -40.84 -0.42
CA ALA A 201 12.20 -39.65 -0.36
C ALA A 201 13.69 -40.00 -0.51
N GLN A 202 14.18 -41.03 0.19
CA GLN A 202 15.56 -41.50 0.05
C GLN A 202 15.90 -41.99 -1.36
N ARG A 203 14.97 -42.68 -2.03
CA ARG A 203 15.18 -43.23 -3.38
C ARG A 203 15.09 -42.16 -4.47
N LEU A 204 14.09 -41.29 -4.40
CA LEU A 204 13.76 -40.35 -5.47
C LEU A 204 14.72 -39.16 -5.57
N THR A 205 15.45 -38.86 -4.49
CA THR A 205 16.55 -37.90 -4.49
C THR A 205 17.90 -38.48 -4.93
N SER A 206 17.99 -39.78 -5.24
CA SER A 206 19.22 -40.31 -5.84
C SER A 206 19.39 -39.74 -7.26
N ALA A 207 20.64 -39.59 -7.71
CA ALA A 207 20.95 -39.13 -9.07
C ALA A 207 20.53 -40.13 -10.16
N SER A 208 20.09 -41.35 -9.80
CA SER A 208 19.77 -42.39 -10.76
C SER A 208 18.35 -42.24 -11.30
N ALA A 209 18.24 -42.02 -12.62
CA ALA A 209 16.95 -42.00 -13.31
C ALA A 209 16.16 -43.32 -13.14
N SER A 210 16.85 -44.46 -12.91
CA SER A 210 16.20 -45.75 -12.67
C SER A 210 15.45 -45.83 -11.34
N ASP A 211 15.84 -45.04 -10.34
CA ASP A 211 15.22 -45.07 -9.02
C ASP A 211 13.87 -44.37 -8.99
N ARG A 212 13.61 -43.56 -10.02
CA ARG A 212 12.33 -42.88 -10.24
C ARG A 212 11.31 -43.75 -10.97
N LEU A 213 11.71 -44.90 -11.51
CA LEU A 213 10.78 -45.81 -12.19
C LEU A 213 9.76 -46.39 -11.20
N TRP A 214 8.53 -46.55 -11.67
CA TRP A 214 7.41 -47.13 -10.95
C TRP A 214 7.78 -48.48 -10.32
N GLU A 215 8.44 -49.35 -11.07
CA GLU A 215 8.85 -50.68 -10.62
C GLU A 215 9.87 -50.60 -9.49
N SER A 216 10.81 -49.66 -9.58
CA SER A 216 11.83 -49.44 -8.53
C SER A 216 11.19 -48.91 -7.24
N CYS A 217 10.26 -47.97 -7.36
CA CYS A 217 9.50 -47.43 -6.23
C CYS A 217 8.61 -48.51 -5.58
N ALA A 218 7.88 -49.29 -6.39
CA ALA A 218 7.06 -50.40 -5.91
C ALA A 218 7.90 -51.46 -5.19
N ALA A 219 9.07 -51.83 -5.75
CA ALA A 219 10.01 -52.73 -5.09
C ALA A 219 10.49 -52.17 -3.75
N GLY A 220 10.76 -50.87 -3.67
CA GLY A 220 11.20 -50.20 -2.45
C GLY A 220 10.19 -50.14 -1.32
N LEU A 221 8.90 -50.16 -1.66
CA LEU A 221 7.81 -50.12 -0.68
C LEU A 221 7.36 -51.50 -0.20
N ARG A 222 7.84 -52.59 -0.83
CA ARG A 222 7.38 -53.96 -0.55
C ARG A 222 7.54 -54.35 0.92
N ASP A 223 8.67 -54.02 1.53
CA ASP A 223 8.93 -54.31 2.95
C ASP A 223 8.20 -53.36 3.91
N VAL A 224 7.76 -52.20 3.42
CA VAL A 224 7.05 -51.19 4.21
C VAL A 224 5.57 -51.54 4.34
N VAL A 225 4.89 -51.78 3.22
CA VAL A 225 3.45 -52.04 3.20
C VAL A 225 3.09 -53.45 3.65
N GLY A 226 4.07 -54.37 3.62
CA GLY A 226 3.92 -55.74 4.10
C GLY A 226 3.03 -56.61 3.21
N ALA A 227 2.57 -57.73 3.76
CA ALA A 227 1.79 -58.73 3.01
C ALA A 227 0.30 -58.38 2.85
N GLU A 228 -0.21 -57.42 3.64
CA GLU A 228 -1.64 -57.02 3.62
C GLU A 228 -2.01 -56.18 2.39
N LEU A 229 -1.03 -55.56 1.73
CA LEU A 229 -1.22 -54.58 0.67
C LEU A 229 -0.24 -54.84 -0.49
N THR A 230 -0.59 -54.38 -1.70
CA THR A 230 0.37 -54.34 -2.81
C THR A 230 0.98 -52.95 -2.92
N PRO A 231 2.32 -52.84 -3.12
CA PRO A 231 3.00 -51.56 -3.30
C PRO A 231 2.36 -50.69 -4.40
N GLU A 232 1.92 -51.31 -5.49
CA GLU A 232 1.32 -50.66 -6.65
C GLU A 232 0.00 -49.96 -6.29
N VAL A 233 -0.86 -50.62 -5.51
CA VAL A 233 -2.12 -50.01 -5.04
C VAL A 233 -1.81 -48.88 -4.06
N PHE A 234 -0.81 -49.08 -3.21
CA PHE A 234 -0.43 -48.08 -2.22
C PHE A 234 0.11 -46.80 -2.87
N ILE A 235 0.95 -46.90 -3.90
CA ILE A 235 1.45 -45.72 -4.65
C ILE A 235 0.29 -44.94 -5.29
N ARG A 236 -0.75 -45.62 -5.80
CA ARG A 236 -1.94 -44.94 -6.34
C ARG A 236 -2.73 -44.20 -5.27
N GLU A 237 -2.81 -44.72 -4.04
CA GLU A 237 -3.41 -43.98 -2.94
C GLU A 237 -2.56 -42.78 -2.50
N LEU A 238 -1.22 -42.91 -2.50
CA LEU A 238 -0.33 -41.77 -2.28
C LEU A 238 -0.53 -40.69 -3.37
N GLN A 239 -0.78 -41.09 -4.62
CA GLN A 239 -1.09 -40.16 -5.71
C GLN A 239 -2.43 -39.45 -5.48
N ARG A 240 -3.46 -40.19 -5.03
CA ARG A 240 -4.78 -39.62 -4.71
C ARG A 240 -4.73 -38.61 -3.57
N GLU A 241 -3.87 -38.84 -2.58
CA GLU A 241 -3.62 -37.89 -1.50
C GLU A 241 -2.66 -36.75 -1.89
N GLY A 242 -2.21 -36.69 -3.16
CA GLY A 242 -1.32 -35.64 -3.67
C GLY A 242 0.13 -35.73 -3.15
N LEU A 243 0.50 -36.83 -2.49
CA LEU A 243 1.83 -37.02 -1.91
C LEU A 243 2.88 -37.39 -2.97
N VAL A 244 2.45 -38.05 -4.05
CA VAL A 244 3.30 -38.41 -5.19
C VAL A 244 2.61 -38.05 -6.51
N ILE A 245 3.41 -37.73 -7.52
CA ILE A 245 2.96 -37.50 -8.88
C ILE A 245 3.46 -38.66 -9.74
N LEU A 246 2.55 -39.25 -10.50
CA LEU A 246 2.87 -40.25 -11.52
C LEU A 246 2.97 -39.55 -12.87
N THR A 247 4.07 -39.77 -13.58
CA THR A 247 4.28 -39.26 -14.94
C THR A 247 4.51 -40.41 -15.89
N GLU A 248 3.69 -40.50 -16.93
CA GLU A 248 3.87 -41.44 -18.03
C GLU A 248 5.04 -40.97 -18.91
N GLY A 249 6.02 -41.85 -19.14
CA GLY A 249 7.18 -41.63 -20.00
C GLY A 249 7.04 -42.31 -21.36
N THR A 250 8.12 -42.33 -22.14
CA THR A 250 8.17 -43.09 -23.39
C THR A 250 8.18 -44.60 -23.11
N ASP A 251 7.55 -45.40 -23.98
CA ASP A 251 7.48 -46.86 -23.90
C ASP A 251 6.70 -47.42 -22.67
N ASP A 252 5.57 -46.80 -22.31
CA ASP A 252 4.70 -47.19 -21.18
C ASP A 252 5.43 -47.19 -19.80
N ALA A 253 6.59 -46.54 -19.71
CA ALA A 253 7.37 -46.45 -18.48
C ALA A 253 6.82 -45.36 -17.56
N TRP A 254 6.34 -45.74 -16.39
CA TRP A 254 5.83 -44.78 -15.39
C TRP A 254 6.95 -44.34 -14.45
N THR A 255 7.00 -43.04 -14.16
CA THR A 255 7.92 -42.47 -13.16
C THR A 255 7.15 -41.88 -11.98
N VAL A 256 7.71 -42.05 -10.79
CA VAL A 256 7.19 -41.50 -9.54
C VAL A 256 8.03 -40.27 -9.16
N ARG A 257 7.35 -39.19 -8.81
CA ARG A 257 7.95 -37.98 -8.24
C ARG A 257 7.24 -37.66 -6.93
N LEU A 258 7.93 -36.97 -6.03
CA LEU A 258 7.24 -36.41 -4.87
C LEU A 258 6.31 -35.29 -5.34
N GLY A 259 5.11 -35.21 -4.74
CA GLY A 259 4.14 -34.16 -5.05
C GLY A 259 4.69 -32.77 -4.75
N TYR A 260 5.65 -32.69 -3.84
CA TYR A 260 6.38 -31.48 -3.50
C TYR A 260 7.82 -31.84 -3.12
N GLU A 261 8.81 -31.21 -3.76
CA GLU A 261 10.23 -31.53 -3.58
C GLU A 261 10.69 -31.29 -2.13
N ARG A 262 10.26 -30.18 -1.51
CA ARG A 262 10.59 -29.90 -0.10
C ARG A 262 10.04 -30.91 0.90
N TYR A 263 8.98 -31.67 0.57
CA TYR A 263 8.58 -32.80 1.44
C TYR A 263 9.70 -33.83 1.53
N GLY A 264 10.36 -34.10 0.40
CA GLY A 264 11.49 -35.01 0.34
C GLY A 264 12.63 -34.55 1.23
N ASP A 265 12.99 -33.27 1.12
CA ASP A 265 14.10 -32.71 1.90
C ASP A 265 13.83 -32.72 3.41
N VAL A 266 12.60 -32.42 3.85
CA VAL A 266 12.23 -32.51 5.28
C VAL A 266 12.27 -33.94 5.79
N LEU A 267 11.73 -34.89 5.03
CA LEU A 267 11.77 -36.30 5.41
C LEU A 267 13.22 -36.83 5.48
N ARG A 268 14.08 -36.40 4.55
CA ARG A 268 15.52 -36.71 4.57
C ARG A 268 16.22 -36.07 5.77
N ALA A 269 15.94 -34.80 6.07
CA ALA A 269 16.51 -34.10 7.22
C ALA A 269 16.13 -34.78 8.53
N ILE A 270 14.85 -35.14 8.69
CA ILE A 270 14.34 -35.89 9.85
C ILE A 270 15.08 -37.24 9.97
N ALA A 271 15.20 -37.99 8.87
CA ALA A 271 15.87 -39.29 8.88
C ALA A 271 17.37 -39.17 9.22
N LEU A 272 18.05 -38.11 8.76
CA LEU A 272 19.44 -37.84 9.09
C LEU A 272 19.63 -37.53 10.57
N VAL A 273 18.78 -36.66 11.13
CA VAL A 273 18.83 -36.33 12.56
C VAL A 273 18.53 -37.57 13.41
N ASP A 274 17.49 -38.33 13.07
CA ASP A 274 17.09 -39.54 13.81
C ASP A 274 18.16 -40.63 13.75
N GLY A 275 18.81 -40.81 12.59
CA GLY A 275 19.87 -41.80 12.41
C GLY A 275 21.16 -41.50 13.20
N HIS A 276 21.32 -40.27 13.69
CA HIS A 276 22.46 -39.82 14.50
C HIS A 276 22.07 -39.50 15.94
N THR A 277 20.81 -39.75 16.32
CA THR A 277 20.31 -39.58 17.69
C THR A 277 20.29 -40.95 18.38
N HIS A 278 20.88 -41.04 19.56
CA HIS A 278 20.87 -42.27 20.36
C HIS A 278 19.47 -42.58 20.91
N GLU A 279 19.21 -43.83 21.32
CA GLU A 279 17.95 -44.22 21.98
C GLU A 279 17.68 -43.41 23.27
N SER A 280 18.71 -42.85 23.89
CA SER A 280 18.62 -41.92 25.03
C SER A 280 18.06 -40.54 24.66
N GLY A 281 17.94 -40.22 23.37
CA GLY A 281 17.55 -38.91 22.84
C GLY A 281 18.71 -37.93 22.64
N GLU A 282 19.95 -38.34 22.94
CA GLU A 282 21.14 -37.50 22.78
C GLU A 282 21.70 -37.56 21.34
N LEU A 283 21.99 -36.41 20.75
CA LEU A 283 22.50 -36.29 19.39
C LEU A 283 24.03 -36.42 19.34
N ASP A 284 24.56 -37.30 18.49
CA ASP A 284 25.99 -37.34 18.15
C ASP A 284 26.31 -36.25 17.11
N VAL A 285 26.51 -35.03 17.60
CA VAL A 285 26.73 -33.82 16.78
C VAL A 285 27.91 -33.98 15.81
N LYS A 286 29.00 -34.62 16.26
CA LYS A 286 30.22 -34.79 15.45
C LYS A 286 30.02 -35.77 14.31
N LYS A 287 29.33 -36.87 14.58
CA LYS A 287 29.03 -37.87 13.54
C LYS A 287 28.02 -37.35 12.52
N LEU A 288 27.01 -36.60 12.98
CA LEU A 288 26.11 -35.87 12.09
C LEU A 288 26.92 -34.89 11.22
N GLY A 289 27.77 -34.07 11.85
CA GLY A 289 28.64 -33.11 11.15
C GLY A 289 29.49 -33.72 10.05
N ALA A 290 30.13 -34.87 10.30
CA ALA A 290 30.89 -35.60 9.29
C ALA A 290 30.02 -36.02 8.08
N SER A 291 28.76 -36.39 8.32
CA SER A 291 27.80 -36.72 7.25
C SER A 291 27.39 -35.47 6.47
N LEU A 292 27.21 -34.32 7.14
CA LEU A 292 26.82 -33.06 6.49
C LEU A 292 27.95 -32.48 5.63
N VAL A 293 29.19 -32.52 6.12
CA VAL A 293 30.38 -32.03 5.39
C VAL A 293 30.65 -32.86 4.12
N SER A 294 30.21 -34.13 4.10
CA SER A 294 30.37 -35.02 2.95
C SER A 294 29.20 -34.99 1.96
N LEU A 295 28.16 -34.19 2.21
CA LEU A 295 27.04 -34.04 1.28
C LEU A 295 27.50 -33.37 -0.04
N PRO A 296 27.02 -33.85 -1.19
CA PRO A 296 27.31 -33.25 -2.48
C PRO A 296 26.66 -31.85 -2.60
N SER A 297 27.20 -31.00 -3.48
CA SER A 297 26.72 -29.63 -3.67
C SER A 297 25.25 -29.52 -4.14
N GLU A 298 24.74 -30.60 -4.71
CA GLU A 298 23.36 -30.76 -5.18
C GLU A 298 22.36 -30.96 -4.02
N ASP A 299 22.83 -31.30 -2.82
CA ASP A 299 22.02 -31.43 -1.59
C ASP A 299 22.00 -30.14 -0.74
N ARG A 300 22.28 -28.97 -1.33
CA ARG A 300 22.20 -27.69 -0.59
C ARG A 300 20.81 -27.41 -0.02
N GLY A 301 19.74 -27.78 -0.73
CA GLY A 301 18.36 -27.65 -0.22
C GLY A 301 18.10 -28.46 1.06
N LEU A 302 18.78 -29.60 1.21
CA LEU A 302 18.72 -30.41 2.43
C LEU A 302 19.38 -29.71 3.62
N LEU A 303 20.49 -28.99 3.41
CA LEU A 303 21.16 -28.22 4.45
C LEU A 303 20.30 -27.04 4.95
N GLU A 304 19.58 -26.37 4.05
CA GLU A 304 18.63 -25.30 4.42
C GLU A 304 17.51 -25.84 5.32
N VAL A 305 16.95 -26.98 4.95
CA VAL A 305 15.91 -27.65 5.73
C VAL A 305 16.44 -28.13 7.08
N LEU A 306 17.65 -28.68 7.11
CA LEU A 306 18.31 -29.10 8.36
C LEU A 306 18.49 -27.95 9.35
N ALA A 307 18.74 -26.72 8.87
CA ALA A 307 18.87 -25.56 9.73
C ALA A 307 17.58 -25.22 10.51
N ALA A 308 16.42 -25.64 9.99
CA ALA A 308 15.14 -25.54 10.71
C ALA A 308 14.86 -26.80 11.55
N VAL A 309 15.06 -28.00 11.00
CA VAL A 309 14.69 -29.28 11.64
C VAL A 309 15.59 -29.63 12.83
N LEU A 310 16.90 -29.41 12.73
CA LEU A 310 17.87 -29.75 13.78
C LEU A 310 17.53 -29.08 15.12
N PRO A 311 17.35 -27.74 15.19
CA PRO A 311 17.02 -27.07 16.45
C PRO A 311 15.64 -27.44 16.99
N GLU A 312 14.65 -27.73 16.13
CA GLU A 312 13.33 -28.20 16.58
C GLU A 312 13.39 -29.55 17.30
N LYS A 313 14.25 -30.46 16.84
CA LYS A 313 14.33 -31.83 17.40
C LYS A 313 15.30 -31.95 18.55
N THR A 314 16.41 -31.22 18.52
CA THR A 314 17.54 -31.46 19.45
C THR A 314 17.97 -30.21 20.22
N GLY A 315 17.45 -29.04 19.87
CA GLY A 315 17.93 -27.76 20.41
C GLY A 315 19.33 -27.36 19.96
N THR A 316 19.97 -28.12 19.06
CA THR A 316 21.29 -27.80 18.54
C THR A 316 21.20 -26.92 17.29
N GLU A 317 21.98 -25.84 17.24
CA GLU A 317 22.02 -24.95 16.07
C GLU A 317 22.99 -25.43 15.00
N ILE A 318 22.70 -25.15 13.73
CA ILE A 318 23.55 -25.55 12.58
C ILE A 318 24.94 -24.87 12.59
N VAL A 319 25.06 -23.75 13.32
CA VAL A 319 26.31 -23.01 13.57
C VAL A 319 27.15 -23.61 14.70
N ASN A 320 26.68 -24.67 15.35
CA ASN A 320 27.46 -25.33 16.39
C ASN A 320 28.83 -25.76 15.82
N PRO A 321 29.96 -25.32 16.42
CA PRO A 321 31.29 -25.63 15.92
C PRO A 321 31.58 -27.14 15.79
N ASP A 322 30.95 -27.99 16.60
CA ASP A 322 31.12 -29.45 16.53
C ASP A 322 30.50 -30.08 15.27
N ILE A 323 29.62 -29.37 14.56
CA ILE A 323 29.10 -29.78 13.24
C ILE A 323 30.19 -29.65 12.16
N GLY A 324 31.11 -28.69 12.30
CA GLY A 324 32.27 -28.54 11.43
C GLY A 324 31.99 -27.96 10.03
N LEU A 325 30.83 -27.34 9.80
CA LEU A 325 30.57 -26.57 8.58
C LEU A 325 31.43 -25.29 8.55
N GLU A 326 31.74 -24.82 7.34
CA GLU A 326 32.41 -23.52 7.16
C GLU A 326 31.54 -22.39 7.74
N ALA A 327 32.17 -21.44 8.43
CA ALA A 327 31.47 -20.46 9.26
C ALA A 327 30.52 -19.57 8.47
N GLU A 328 30.92 -19.07 7.29
CA GLU A 328 30.03 -18.28 6.44
C GLU A 328 28.81 -19.10 5.98
N LEU A 329 29.03 -20.31 5.48
CA LEU A 329 27.93 -21.21 5.09
C LEU A 329 26.99 -21.51 6.26
N ALA A 330 27.53 -21.86 7.43
CA ALA A 330 26.74 -22.19 8.61
C ALA A 330 25.87 -21.01 9.07
N ASN A 331 26.42 -19.80 9.09
CA ASN A 331 25.66 -18.59 9.45
C ASN A 331 24.55 -18.29 8.43
N ARG A 332 24.81 -18.46 7.12
CA ARG A 332 23.78 -18.29 6.08
C ARG A 332 22.62 -19.27 6.26
N LEU A 333 22.95 -20.55 6.48
CA LEU A 333 21.96 -21.61 6.74
C LEU A 333 21.16 -21.31 8.01
N PHE A 334 21.82 -20.89 9.09
CA PHE A 334 21.15 -20.49 10.33
C PHE A 334 20.11 -19.40 10.09
N VAL A 335 20.49 -18.29 9.44
CA VAL A 335 19.57 -17.18 9.17
C VAL A 335 18.38 -17.64 8.34
N HIS A 336 18.60 -18.42 7.27
CA HIS A 336 17.51 -18.93 6.43
C HIS A 336 16.56 -19.87 7.18
N GLY A 337 17.07 -20.64 8.14
CA GLY A 337 16.26 -21.56 8.96
C GLY A 337 15.41 -20.88 10.06
N LEU A 338 15.76 -19.66 10.48
CA LEU A 338 15.11 -18.96 11.60
C LEU A 338 13.61 -18.71 11.37
N ALA A 339 13.21 -18.36 10.15
CA ALA A 339 11.81 -18.04 9.85
C ALA A 339 10.91 -19.28 9.73
N TRP A 340 11.48 -20.48 9.59
CA TRP A 340 10.74 -21.71 9.26
C TRP A 340 10.47 -22.63 10.43
N ARG A 341 11.30 -22.52 11.47
CA ARG A 341 11.24 -23.41 12.62
C ARG A 341 10.18 -22.98 13.61
N SER A 342 9.63 -23.94 14.34
CA SER A 342 8.65 -23.74 15.40
C SER A 342 9.13 -22.71 16.41
N SER A 343 8.22 -21.81 16.81
CA SER A 343 8.47 -20.83 17.88
C SER A 343 8.96 -21.49 19.19
N LYS A 344 8.63 -22.77 19.42
CA LYS A 344 9.09 -23.55 20.58
C LYS A 344 10.58 -23.79 20.59
N SER A 345 11.24 -23.88 19.44
CA SER A 345 12.70 -24.10 19.38
C SER A 345 13.48 -22.90 19.94
N PHE A 346 12.82 -21.76 20.13
CA PHE A 346 13.42 -20.56 20.70
C PHE A 346 13.25 -20.45 22.22
N GLU A 347 12.37 -21.24 22.84
CA GLU A 347 12.01 -21.06 24.26
C GLU A 347 13.19 -21.28 25.21
N ASN A 348 14.11 -22.18 24.84
CA ASN A 348 15.20 -22.65 25.70
C ASN A 348 16.62 -22.29 25.22
N ASN A 349 16.76 -21.59 24.08
CA ASN A 349 18.04 -21.25 23.48
C ASN A 349 18.26 -19.72 23.45
N GLY A 350 19.33 -19.23 24.07
CA GLY A 350 19.78 -17.85 23.90
C GLY A 350 20.54 -17.73 22.58
N LEU A 351 19.93 -17.12 21.56
CA LEU A 351 20.48 -17.02 20.20
C LEU A 351 21.26 -15.72 19.95
N GLU A 352 21.47 -14.92 20.99
CA GLU A 352 22.08 -13.59 20.85
C GLU A 352 23.46 -13.68 20.19
N ASP A 353 24.30 -14.61 20.65
CA ASP A 353 25.67 -14.77 20.14
C ASP A 353 25.70 -15.20 18.67
N GLU A 354 24.84 -16.16 18.29
CA GLU A 354 24.69 -16.62 16.91
C GLU A 354 24.17 -15.51 16.00
N ILE A 355 23.18 -14.73 16.45
CA ILE A 355 22.63 -13.60 15.70
C ILE A 355 23.70 -12.50 15.52
N PHE A 356 24.45 -12.16 16.58
CA PHE A 356 25.53 -11.18 16.48
C PHE A 356 26.72 -11.68 15.65
N ALA A 357 26.95 -12.99 15.57
CA ALA A 357 27.91 -13.58 14.63
C ALA A 357 27.43 -13.43 13.19
N ALA A 358 26.16 -13.74 12.91
CA ALA A 358 25.56 -13.61 11.59
C ALA A 358 25.57 -12.16 11.07
N LEU A 359 25.33 -11.16 11.94
CA LEU A 359 25.41 -9.73 11.59
C LEU A 359 26.81 -9.29 11.11
N LYS A 360 27.87 -10.03 11.45
CA LYS A 360 29.25 -9.73 11.03
C LYS A 360 29.61 -10.35 9.69
N VAL A 361 28.77 -11.24 9.15
CA VAL A 361 28.99 -11.89 7.87
C VAL A 361 28.63 -10.93 6.72
N PRO A 362 29.54 -10.64 5.79
CA PRO A 362 29.26 -9.72 4.68
C PRO A 362 28.02 -10.09 3.87
N GLY A 363 27.11 -9.14 3.71
CA GLY A 363 25.87 -9.28 2.94
C GLY A 363 24.74 -10.01 3.66
N LEU A 364 25.00 -10.80 4.71
CA LEU A 364 23.98 -11.60 5.40
C LEU A 364 23.06 -10.78 6.32
N TRP A 365 23.52 -9.61 6.77
CA TRP A 365 22.74 -8.78 7.70
C TRP A 365 21.39 -8.33 7.11
N GLU A 366 21.28 -8.17 5.79
CA GLU A 366 20.01 -7.80 5.13
C GLU A 366 18.98 -8.92 5.26
N ASP A 367 19.41 -10.16 5.00
CA ASP A 367 18.57 -11.36 5.14
C ASP A 367 18.13 -11.56 6.61
N LEU A 368 18.98 -11.19 7.57
CA LEU A 368 18.64 -11.27 8.98
C LEU A 368 17.61 -10.20 9.40
N TYR A 369 17.70 -8.97 8.86
CA TYR A 369 16.65 -7.96 9.06
C TYR A 369 15.32 -8.41 8.44
N GLU A 370 15.38 -9.05 7.27
CA GLU A 370 14.21 -9.63 6.62
C GLU A 370 13.55 -10.69 7.52
N VAL A 371 14.35 -11.61 8.10
CA VAL A 371 13.87 -12.60 9.09
C VAL A 371 13.21 -11.93 10.29
N PHE A 372 13.80 -10.86 10.85
CA PHE A 372 13.21 -10.16 11.99
C PHE A 372 11.81 -9.65 11.67
N VAL A 373 11.58 -9.10 10.47
CA VAL A 373 10.24 -8.68 10.05
C VAL A 373 9.32 -9.89 9.85
N LYS A 374 9.80 -10.97 9.21
CA LYS A 374 9.00 -12.19 8.96
C LYS A 374 8.42 -12.79 10.25
N VAL A 375 9.16 -12.76 11.36
CA VAL A 375 8.73 -13.32 12.66
C VAL A 375 8.19 -12.27 13.64
N SER A 376 8.20 -10.99 13.26
CA SER A 376 7.92 -9.88 14.18
C SER A 376 6.48 -9.84 14.71
N LEU A 377 5.50 -10.31 13.94
CA LEU A 377 4.08 -10.27 14.30
C LEU A 377 3.57 -11.58 14.92
N VAL A 378 4.45 -12.54 15.14
CA VAL A 378 4.12 -13.84 15.71
C VAL A 378 3.88 -13.74 17.22
N PRO A 379 2.68 -14.08 17.71
CA PRO A 379 2.40 -14.10 19.14
C PRO A 379 3.37 -15.00 19.92
N ASN A 380 3.84 -14.55 21.07
CA ASN A 380 4.75 -15.30 21.95
C ASN A 380 6.09 -15.78 21.32
N HIS A 381 6.47 -15.27 20.15
CA HIS A 381 7.74 -15.62 19.52
C HIS A 381 8.91 -14.81 20.11
N ARG A 382 10.02 -15.46 20.47
CA ARG A 382 11.18 -14.82 21.12
C ARG A 382 11.81 -13.70 20.30
N LEU A 383 11.77 -13.83 18.97
CA LEU A 383 12.24 -12.81 18.02
C LEU A 383 11.12 -11.86 17.54
N ASN A 384 9.94 -11.86 18.18
CA ASN A 384 8.87 -10.95 17.79
C ASN A 384 9.24 -9.47 18.01
N ALA A 385 8.37 -8.56 17.55
CA ALA A 385 8.64 -7.14 17.56
C ALA A 385 8.95 -6.60 18.97
N GLU A 386 8.20 -7.02 19.98
CA GLU A 386 8.30 -6.51 21.35
C GLU A 386 9.48 -7.11 22.12
N LEU A 387 9.69 -8.41 22.00
CA LEU A 387 10.71 -9.12 22.78
C LEU A 387 12.13 -8.89 22.23
N TRP A 388 12.26 -8.74 20.91
CA TRP A 388 13.56 -8.66 20.23
C TRP A 388 13.76 -7.36 19.45
N LEU A 389 12.98 -7.14 18.39
CA LEU A 389 13.28 -6.11 17.39
C LEU A 389 13.33 -4.71 18.03
N ASP A 390 12.37 -4.40 18.90
CA ASP A 390 12.28 -3.12 19.59
C ASP A 390 13.52 -2.86 20.46
N ASN A 391 13.91 -3.84 21.27
CA ASN A 391 15.11 -3.79 22.10
C ASN A 391 16.39 -3.70 21.26
N PHE A 392 16.46 -4.44 20.16
CA PHE A 392 17.60 -4.47 19.25
C PHE A 392 17.83 -3.11 18.56
N LEU A 393 16.75 -2.46 18.11
CA LEU A 393 16.83 -1.15 17.46
C LEU A 393 17.05 -0.01 18.46
N THR A 394 16.41 -0.07 19.64
CA THR A 394 16.56 0.95 20.69
C THR A 394 18.00 1.04 21.22
N ARG A 395 18.74 -0.07 21.25
CA ARG A 395 20.14 -0.10 21.73
C ARG A 395 21.15 0.46 20.73
N GLN A 396 20.73 0.79 19.52
CA GLN A 396 21.62 1.32 18.49
C GLN A 396 21.59 2.86 18.47
N PRO A 397 22.73 3.53 18.25
CA PRO A 397 22.73 4.96 18.00
C PRO A 397 21.86 5.30 16.79
N LEU A 398 21.02 6.34 16.90
CA LEU A 398 20.13 6.86 15.85
C LEU A 398 20.67 6.70 14.44
N VAL A 399 21.86 7.27 14.17
CA VAL A 399 22.40 7.36 12.81
C VAL A 399 22.87 6.01 12.28
N ASN A 400 23.34 5.11 13.14
CA ASN A 400 23.74 3.78 12.70
C ASN A 400 22.50 2.91 12.44
N ARG A 401 21.49 3.01 13.31
CA ARG A 401 20.19 2.34 13.15
C ARG A 401 19.56 2.71 11.81
N ASP A 402 19.49 4.01 11.53
CA ASP A 402 18.92 4.55 10.29
C ASP A 402 19.55 3.98 9.03
N VAL A 403 20.88 3.81 9.02
CA VAL A 403 21.63 3.26 7.86
C VAL A 403 21.17 1.85 7.52
N TYR A 404 21.18 0.96 8.52
CA TYR A 404 20.87 -0.45 8.27
C TYR A 404 19.37 -0.65 8.08
N LEU A 405 18.54 -0.05 8.92
CA LEU A 405 17.09 -0.17 8.83
C LEU A 405 16.56 0.39 7.51
N SER A 406 17.00 1.59 7.09
CA SER A 406 16.54 2.19 5.83
C SER A 406 16.98 1.37 4.61
N ARG A 407 18.19 0.80 4.62
CA ARG A 407 18.66 -0.01 3.49
C ARG A 407 17.96 -1.37 3.42
N ALA A 408 17.77 -2.05 4.56
CA ALA A 408 17.02 -3.30 4.62
C ALA A 408 15.56 -3.10 4.19
N ALA A 409 14.89 -2.07 4.72
CA ALA A 409 13.50 -1.79 4.38
C ALA A 409 13.33 -1.40 2.91
N PHE A 410 14.24 -0.59 2.34
CA PHE A 410 14.25 -0.27 0.92
C PHE A 410 14.34 -1.53 0.04
N LYS A 411 15.29 -2.44 0.33
CA LYS A 411 15.45 -3.68 -0.44
C LYS A 411 14.25 -4.62 -0.28
N SER A 412 13.75 -4.77 0.94
CA SER A 412 12.57 -5.59 1.22
C SER A 412 11.33 -5.03 0.50
N TYR A 413 11.22 -3.70 0.39
CA TYR A 413 10.16 -3.05 -0.38
C TYR A 413 10.26 -3.34 -1.88
N ASP A 414 11.41 -3.04 -2.51
CA ASP A 414 11.60 -3.15 -3.96
C ASP A 414 11.57 -4.60 -4.47
N ASN A 415 11.95 -5.56 -3.63
CA ASN A 415 11.89 -6.98 -3.97
C ASN A 415 10.54 -7.65 -3.65
N ASN A 416 9.54 -6.90 -3.15
CA ASN A 416 8.24 -7.42 -2.69
C ASN A 416 8.34 -8.48 -1.57
N TYR A 417 9.22 -8.25 -0.60
CA TYR A 417 9.44 -9.13 0.56
C TYR A 417 8.61 -8.72 1.79
N ALA A 418 9.03 -9.08 3.01
CA ALA A 418 8.20 -8.97 4.22
C ALA A 418 7.80 -7.53 4.57
N VAL A 419 8.66 -6.53 4.35
CA VAL A 419 8.29 -5.12 4.59
C VAL A 419 7.18 -4.70 3.64
N LYS A 420 7.30 -4.99 2.33
CA LYS A 420 6.23 -4.69 1.35
C LYS A 420 4.93 -5.41 1.72
N SER A 421 5.03 -6.67 2.10
CA SER A 421 3.90 -7.51 2.48
C SER A 421 3.19 -6.98 3.73
N LEU A 422 3.95 -6.57 4.77
CA LEU A 422 3.42 -5.96 5.98
C LEU A 422 2.73 -4.63 5.69
N LEU A 423 3.34 -3.76 4.88
CA LEU A 423 2.76 -2.47 4.50
C LEU A 423 1.44 -2.68 3.73
N ASN A 424 1.46 -3.54 2.70
CA ASN A 424 0.26 -3.89 1.95
C ASN A 424 -0.83 -4.46 2.88
N ALA A 425 -0.49 -5.42 3.74
CA ALA A 425 -1.43 -6.01 4.69
C ALA A 425 -2.01 -4.98 5.67
N SER A 426 -1.19 -4.06 6.18
CA SER A 426 -1.67 -2.99 7.07
C SER A 426 -2.67 -2.06 6.39
N LEU A 427 -2.58 -1.91 5.06
CA LEU A 427 -3.44 -1.04 4.26
C LEU A 427 -4.67 -1.75 3.70
N THR A 428 -4.60 -3.03 3.32
CA THR A 428 -5.67 -3.74 2.60
C THR A 428 -6.34 -4.84 3.41
N ALA A 429 -5.68 -5.42 4.42
CA ALA A 429 -6.21 -6.59 5.10
C ALA A 429 -7.36 -6.25 6.05
N ASP A 430 -8.25 -7.20 6.35
CA ASP A 430 -9.19 -7.08 7.46
C ASP A 430 -8.45 -7.20 8.80
N ILE A 431 -8.08 -6.06 9.36
CA ILE A 431 -7.27 -5.94 10.59
C ILE A 431 -7.95 -6.65 11.77
N MET A 432 -9.28 -6.64 11.84
CA MET A 432 -10.00 -7.19 13.00
C MET A 432 -9.94 -8.70 13.08
N ARG A 433 -9.54 -9.39 12.00
CA ARG A 433 -9.26 -10.84 12.01
C ARG A 433 -7.92 -11.18 12.65
N TRP A 434 -7.00 -10.21 12.77
CA TRP A 434 -5.69 -10.48 13.35
C TRP A 434 -5.78 -10.65 14.87
N PRO A 435 -4.98 -11.56 15.46
CA PRO A 435 -4.85 -11.66 16.90
C PRO A 435 -4.51 -10.29 17.53
N SER A 436 -5.05 -10.02 18.72
CA SER A 436 -4.80 -8.75 19.42
C SER A 436 -3.31 -8.49 19.67
N GLU A 437 -2.55 -9.54 19.95
CA GLU A 437 -1.09 -9.45 20.10
C GLU A 437 -0.42 -9.08 18.77
N SER A 438 -0.77 -9.73 17.65
CA SER A 438 -0.23 -9.40 16.33
C SER A 438 -0.54 -7.96 15.93
N ARG A 439 -1.74 -7.45 16.24
CA ARG A 439 -2.07 -6.02 16.04
C ARG A 439 -1.15 -5.11 16.85
N ARG A 440 -0.89 -5.43 18.12
CA ARG A 440 0.07 -4.71 18.96
C ARG A 440 1.48 -4.76 18.36
N LEU A 441 1.97 -5.94 18.01
CA LEU A 441 3.30 -6.14 17.41
C LEU A 441 3.45 -5.38 16.09
N ALA A 442 2.40 -5.34 15.26
CA ALA A 442 2.39 -4.57 14.02
C ALA A 442 2.65 -3.07 14.28
N THR A 443 2.07 -2.49 15.33
CA THR A 443 2.32 -1.07 15.66
C THR A 443 3.78 -0.78 16.00
N ILE A 444 4.51 -1.76 16.56
CA ILE A 444 5.93 -1.63 16.88
C ILE A 444 6.75 -1.60 15.60
N VAL A 445 6.54 -2.58 14.72
CA VAL A 445 7.30 -2.69 13.46
C VAL A 445 7.04 -1.49 12.56
N LEU A 446 5.76 -1.14 12.35
CA LEU A 446 5.39 0.02 11.54
C LEU A 446 5.94 1.32 12.16
N GLY A 447 5.92 1.45 13.49
CA GLY A 447 6.55 2.56 14.21
C GLY A 447 8.03 2.73 13.89
N TRP A 448 8.81 1.64 13.90
CA TRP A 448 10.21 1.66 13.48
C TRP A 448 10.39 1.99 11.99
N LEU A 449 9.51 1.47 11.12
CA LEU A 449 9.56 1.76 9.69
C LEU A 449 9.32 3.25 9.37
N THR A 450 8.65 4.01 10.23
CA THR A 450 8.50 5.48 10.07
C THR A 450 9.82 6.26 10.15
N SER A 451 10.88 5.64 10.65
CA SER A 451 12.23 6.22 10.67
C SER A 451 12.93 6.17 9.31
N CYS A 452 12.49 5.28 8.41
CA CYS A 452 13.20 4.97 7.17
C CYS A 452 13.30 6.17 6.20
N ALA A 453 14.41 6.20 5.45
CA ALA A 453 14.64 7.21 4.43
C ALA A 453 13.80 7.02 3.16
N ASP A 454 13.38 5.79 2.85
CA ASP A 454 12.42 5.57 1.76
C ASP A 454 11.03 6.07 2.18
N ARG A 455 10.54 7.08 1.45
CA ARG A 455 9.25 7.72 1.75
C ARG A 455 8.06 6.78 1.54
N ARG A 456 8.13 5.82 0.60
CA ARG A 456 7.08 4.80 0.41
C ARG A 456 6.93 3.95 1.66
N VAL A 457 8.06 3.49 2.20
CA VAL A 457 8.06 2.69 3.44
C VAL A 457 7.54 3.53 4.60
N ARG A 458 8.11 4.73 4.79
CA ARG A 458 7.79 5.61 5.91
C ARG A 458 6.32 6.02 5.92
N ASP A 459 5.82 6.56 4.82
CA ASP A 459 4.51 7.19 4.78
C ASP A 459 3.40 6.12 4.71
N GLN A 460 3.62 4.98 4.03
CA GLN A 460 2.69 3.84 4.09
C GLN A 460 2.66 3.22 5.49
N ALA A 461 3.79 3.16 6.21
CA ALA A 461 3.81 2.69 7.60
C ALA A 461 3.00 3.62 8.51
N SER A 462 3.18 4.93 8.39
CA SER A 462 2.40 5.94 9.12
C SER A 462 0.90 5.82 8.82
N LYS A 463 0.50 5.58 7.56
CA LYS A 463 -0.90 5.37 7.19
C LYS A 463 -1.45 4.05 7.74
N GLY A 464 -0.67 2.97 7.69
CA GLY A 464 -1.02 1.67 8.27
C GLY A 464 -1.26 1.75 9.78
N LEU A 465 -0.45 2.54 10.50
CA LEU A 465 -0.65 2.84 11.92
C LEU A 465 -2.00 3.52 12.18
N VAL A 466 -2.39 4.51 11.36
CA VAL A 466 -3.71 5.14 11.46
C VAL A 466 -4.82 4.11 11.25
N ARG A 467 -4.73 3.29 10.21
CA ARG A 467 -5.76 2.28 9.92
C ARG A 467 -5.90 1.25 11.05
N LEU A 468 -4.78 0.81 11.65
CA LEU A 468 -4.77 -0.05 12.85
C LEU A 468 -5.49 0.60 14.03
N MET A 469 -5.20 1.88 14.33
CA MET A 469 -5.82 2.59 15.46
C MET A 469 -7.28 3.02 15.20
N VAL A 470 -7.67 3.21 13.95
CA VAL A 470 -9.08 3.42 13.59
C VAL A 470 -9.88 2.13 13.79
N ALA A 471 -9.32 0.97 13.41
CA ALA A 471 -9.94 -0.33 13.61
C ALA A 471 -9.97 -0.75 15.10
N ASP A 472 -8.87 -0.52 15.83
CA ASP A 472 -8.74 -0.81 17.26
C ASP A 472 -8.09 0.37 18.00
N SER A 473 -8.91 1.31 18.46
CA SER A 473 -8.45 2.55 19.11
C SER A 473 -7.75 2.33 20.44
N GLN A 474 -7.85 1.15 21.06
CA GLN A 474 -7.14 0.85 22.30
C GLN A 474 -5.62 0.72 22.08
N LEU A 475 -5.18 0.47 20.85
CA LEU A 475 -3.77 0.37 20.49
C LEU A 475 -3.00 1.69 20.69
N ALA A 476 -3.69 2.84 20.56
CA ALA A 476 -3.06 4.16 20.55
C ALA A 476 -2.19 4.44 21.79
N ALA A 477 -2.67 4.05 22.98
CA ALA A 477 -1.96 4.28 24.22
C ALA A 477 -0.76 3.33 24.42
N GLY A 478 -0.82 2.11 23.89
CA GLY A 478 0.31 1.19 23.84
C GLY A 478 1.39 1.72 22.91
N PHE A 479 0.99 2.07 21.69
CA PHE A 479 1.87 2.62 20.66
C PHE A 479 2.63 3.88 21.14
N ALA A 480 1.94 4.84 21.76
CA ALA A 480 2.59 6.02 22.34
C ALA A 480 3.59 5.68 23.47
N ARG A 481 3.36 4.61 24.25
CA ARG A 481 4.28 4.21 25.34
C ARG A 481 5.53 3.57 24.79
N ASN A 482 5.42 2.74 23.76
CA ASN A 482 6.55 2.03 23.18
C ASN A 482 7.64 2.99 22.69
N PHE A 483 7.25 4.10 22.08
CA PHE A 483 8.19 5.08 21.52
C PHE A 483 8.49 6.28 22.44
N LEU A 484 8.00 6.27 23.69
CA LEU A 484 8.16 7.37 24.63
C LEU A 484 9.64 7.77 24.84
N ALA A 485 10.54 6.79 24.83
CA ALA A 485 11.98 6.98 25.04
C ALA A 485 12.78 7.10 23.74
N SER A 486 12.13 7.19 22.57
CA SER A 486 12.80 7.26 21.27
C SER A 486 13.68 8.51 21.16
N ASP A 487 14.84 8.35 20.52
CA ASP A 487 15.79 9.41 20.18
C ASP A 487 15.56 9.99 18.78
N ASP A 488 14.58 9.47 18.03
CA ASP A 488 14.26 9.88 16.66
C ASP A 488 12.97 10.70 16.58
N ASP A 489 13.10 11.97 16.22
CA ASP A 489 11.97 12.86 16.02
C ASP A 489 11.03 12.38 14.91
N TYR A 490 11.50 11.73 13.83
CA TYR A 490 10.60 11.24 12.78
C TYR A 490 9.64 10.15 13.30
N ILE A 491 10.09 9.31 14.22
CA ILE A 491 9.24 8.34 14.89
C ILE A 491 8.22 9.07 15.76
N LEU A 492 8.67 10.03 16.58
CA LEU A 492 7.80 10.77 17.49
C LEU A 492 6.77 11.65 16.74
N GLU A 493 7.16 12.27 15.63
CA GLU A 493 6.29 12.98 14.69
C GLU A 493 5.21 12.03 14.19
N SER A 494 5.60 10.86 13.68
CA SER A 494 4.67 9.87 13.14
C SER A 494 3.74 9.30 14.22
N VAL A 495 4.21 9.14 15.45
CA VAL A 495 3.36 8.71 16.57
C VAL A 495 2.28 9.75 16.86
N ALA A 496 2.67 11.02 17.01
CA ALA A 496 1.74 12.10 17.31
C ALA A 496 0.74 12.32 16.17
N GLU A 497 1.21 12.39 14.92
CA GLU A 497 0.38 12.56 13.72
C GLU A 497 -0.58 11.39 13.51
N ALA A 498 -0.13 10.14 13.70
CA ALA A 498 -0.97 8.98 13.47
C ALA A 498 -2.09 8.87 14.53
N ILE A 499 -1.78 9.15 15.80
CA ILE A 499 -2.79 9.16 16.87
C ILE A 499 -3.80 10.29 16.65
N TYR A 500 -3.33 11.49 16.28
CA TYR A 500 -4.19 12.62 15.91
C TYR A 500 -5.11 12.29 14.73
N SER A 501 -4.54 11.75 13.65
CA SER A 501 -5.27 11.38 12.43
C SER A 501 -6.28 10.25 12.68
N ALA A 502 -5.93 9.26 13.48
CA ALA A 502 -6.85 8.19 13.88
C ALA A 502 -8.03 8.75 14.70
N CYS A 503 -7.78 9.71 15.60
CA CYS A 503 -8.82 10.38 16.38
C CYS A 503 -9.75 11.26 15.51
N LEU A 504 -9.22 11.89 14.45
CA LEU A 504 -10.02 12.62 13.46
C LEU A 504 -11.02 11.70 12.73
N ILE A 505 -10.55 10.51 12.31
CA ILE A 505 -11.35 9.53 11.57
C ILE A 505 -12.33 8.80 12.49
N ALA A 506 -11.87 8.29 13.63
CA ALA A 506 -12.65 7.46 14.56
C ALA A 506 -13.53 8.30 15.49
N ARG A 507 -14.38 9.16 14.92
CA ARG A 507 -15.23 10.14 15.64
C ARG A 507 -16.03 9.52 16.79
N ALA A 508 -16.62 8.35 16.56
CA ALA A 508 -17.43 7.63 17.56
C ALA A 508 -16.61 7.07 18.74
N HIS A 509 -15.28 6.93 18.59
CA HIS A 509 -14.38 6.33 19.56
C HIS A 509 -13.36 7.33 20.13
N ARG A 510 -13.56 8.64 19.95
CA ARG A 510 -12.68 9.71 20.48
C ARG A 510 -12.25 9.53 21.94
N PRO A 511 -13.14 9.19 22.90
CA PRO A 511 -12.72 8.95 24.29
C PRO A 511 -11.62 7.90 24.46
N ALA A 512 -11.51 6.91 23.56
CA ALA A 512 -10.49 5.87 23.61
C ALA A 512 -9.06 6.40 23.41
N PHE A 513 -8.90 7.61 22.88
CA PHE A 513 -7.60 8.25 22.64
C PHE A 513 -7.09 9.07 23.84
N ILE A 514 -7.91 9.29 24.88
CA ILE A 514 -7.50 10.05 26.10
C ILE A 514 -6.28 9.42 26.79
N PRO A 515 -6.19 8.09 26.98
CA PRO A 515 -5.00 7.47 27.55
C PRO A 515 -3.73 7.69 26.71
N ALA A 516 -3.85 7.76 25.38
CA ALA A 516 -2.73 8.09 24.50
C ALA A 516 -2.30 9.55 24.67
N LEU A 517 -3.25 10.49 24.74
CA LEU A 517 -2.97 11.91 25.01
C LEU A 517 -2.18 12.10 26.32
N ARG A 518 -2.50 11.35 27.39
CA ARG A 518 -1.74 11.41 28.66
C ARG A 518 -0.27 11.03 28.53
N VAL A 519 0.03 10.09 27.62
CA VAL A 519 1.40 9.67 27.32
C VAL A 519 2.08 10.73 26.47
N LEU A 520 1.37 11.27 25.47
CA LEU A 520 1.88 12.30 24.57
C LEU A 520 2.18 13.63 25.27
N VAL A 521 1.47 14.01 26.33
CA VAL A 521 1.79 15.24 27.10
C VAL A 521 2.87 15.02 28.16
N SER A 522 3.71 13.98 28.02
CA SER A 522 4.79 13.67 28.96
C SER A 522 6.14 14.17 28.45
N HIS A 523 7.16 14.13 29.32
CA HIS A 523 8.48 14.69 29.02
C HIS A 523 9.15 14.07 27.78
N GLY A 524 8.87 12.82 27.42
CA GLY A 524 9.47 12.18 26.24
C GLY A 524 9.05 12.82 24.92
N TYR A 525 7.83 13.37 24.86
CA TYR A 525 7.23 14.02 23.70
C TYR A 525 7.29 15.55 23.74
N ASP A 526 7.62 16.12 24.90
CA ASP A 526 7.80 17.57 25.07
C ASP A 526 9.15 18.01 24.50
N ARG A 527 9.23 18.01 23.17
CA ARG A 527 10.42 18.30 22.36
C ARG A 527 10.24 19.63 21.65
N ALA A 528 11.34 20.29 21.25
CA ALA A 528 11.28 21.52 20.45
C ALA A 528 10.65 21.33 19.06
N ASN A 529 10.48 20.09 18.59
CA ASN A 529 9.92 19.79 17.28
C ASN A 529 8.46 20.24 17.15
N VAL A 530 8.20 21.16 16.23
CA VAL A 530 6.88 21.78 16.06
C VAL A 530 5.78 20.81 15.64
N ILE A 531 6.09 19.80 14.81
CA ILE A 531 5.10 18.82 14.34
C ILE A 531 4.60 17.97 15.51
N ILE A 532 5.51 17.53 16.40
CA ILE A 532 5.16 16.78 17.60
C ILE A 532 4.25 17.63 18.50
N ARG A 533 4.69 18.85 18.83
CA ARG A 533 3.96 19.76 19.74
C ARG A 533 2.54 20.03 19.25
N ASP A 534 2.41 20.47 18.01
CA ASP A 534 1.13 20.90 17.48
C ASP A 534 0.19 19.73 17.22
N SER A 535 0.69 18.58 16.78
CA SER A 535 -0.15 17.37 16.65
C SER A 535 -0.78 16.98 17.98
N ILE A 536 -0.03 17.10 19.08
CA ILE A 536 -0.53 16.82 20.42
C ILE A 536 -1.52 17.90 20.88
N ARG A 537 -1.24 19.19 20.61
CA ARG A 537 -2.17 20.29 20.92
C ARG A 537 -3.49 20.15 20.17
N MET A 538 -3.46 19.82 18.88
CA MET A 538 -4.67 19.58 18.10
C MET A 538 -5.43 18.33 18.55
N LEU A 539 -4.73 17.27 18.94
CA LEU A 539 -5.37 16.10 19.56
C LEU A 539 -6.08 16.48 20.87
N ALA A 540 -5.45 17.32 21.71
CA ALA A 540 -6.06 17.82 22.92
C ALA A 540 -7.32 18.65 22.63
N GLU A 541 -7.27 19.50 21.60
CA GLU A 541 -8.41 20.30 21.15
C GLU A 541 -9.58 19.42 20.69
N LEU A 542 -9.32 18.34 19.94
CA LEU A 542 -10.35 17.36 19.55
C LEU A 542 -10.99 16.63 20.72
N LEU A 543 -10.24 16.45 21.82
CA LEU A 543 -10.65 15.68 22.99
C LEU A 543 -11.20 16.52 24.14
N LYS A 544 -11.19 17.86 24.02
CA LYS A 544 -11.51 18.79 25.11
C LYS A 544 -12.88 18.54 25.76
N ASP A 545 -13.86 18.11 24.96
CA ASP A 545 -15.24 17.89 25.39
C ASP A 545 -15.55 16.43 25.81
N TYR A 546 -14.55 15.54 25.80
CA TYR A 546 -14.73 14.09 26.04
C TYR A 546 -14.32 13.61 27.44
N GLY A 547 -14.35 14.51 28.44
CA GLY A 547 -14.11 14.13 29.84
C GLY A 547 -12.64 14.02 30.22
N ILE A 548 -11.82 14.97 29.77
CA ILE A 548 -10.44 15.17 30.28
C ILE A 548 -10.49 15.50 31.78
N ASP A 549 -9.75 14.73 32.59
CA ASP A 549 -9.68 14.98 34.03
C ASP A 549 -8.75 16.14 34.40
N GLU A 550 -8.88 16.62 35.63
CA GLU A 550 -8.14 17.81 36.11
C GLU A 550 -6.61 17.63 36.05
N PRO A 551 -6.00 16.48 36.43
CA PRO A 551 -4.57 16.28 36.28
C PRO A 551 -4.07 16.37 34.83
N LEU A 552 -4.83 15.85 33.85
CA LEU A 552 -4.47 15.99 32.44
C LEU A 552 -4.65 17.43 31.95
N ARG A 553 -5.72 18.11 32.38
CA ARG A 553 -5.94 19.53 32.06
C ARG A 553 -4.82 20.43 32.58
N GLU A 554 -4.34 20.22 33.81
CA GLU A 554 -3.20 20.97 34.37
C GLU A 554 -1.93 20.75 33.55
N ARG A 555 -1.66 19.51 33.12
CA ARG A 555 -0.51 19.19 32.26
C ARG A 555 -0.63 19.85 30.89
N LEU A 556 -1.81 19.82 30.28
CA LEU A 556 -2.08 20.48 28.99
C LEU A 556 -1.86 21.99 29.07
N GLY A 557 -2.25 22.64 30.18
CA GLY A 557 -2.00 24.08 30.38
C GLY A 557 -0.51 24.47 30.49
N ARG A 558 0.40 23.49 30.59
CA ARG A 558 1.86 23.69 30.62
C ARG A 558 2.56 23.12 29.38
N PHE A 559 1.81 22.47 28.48
CA PHE A 559 2.33 21.82 27.30
C PHE A 559 2.05 22.68 26.05
N PRO A 560 3.00 22.82 25.12
CA PRO A 560 4.39 22.39 25.22
C PRO A 560 5.17 23.26 26.21
N SER A 561 6.20 22.71 26.84
CA SER A 561 7.11 23.56 27.60
C SER A 561 7.94 24.42 26.64
N LYS A 562 8.29 25.63 27.10
CA LYS A 562 9.17 26.51 26.32
C LYS A 562 10.52 25.84 26.12
N SER A 563 10.99 25.82 24.87
CA SER A 563 12.30 25.33 24.52
C SER A 563 13.39 26.15 25.23
N PRO A 564 14.60 25.60 25.42
CA PRO A 564 15.73 26.39 25.89
C PRO A 564 16.04 27.54 24.91
N VAL A 565 16.35 28.72 25.47
CA VAL A 565 16.82 29.88 24.69
C VAL A 565 18.22 29.59 24.15
N ILE A 566 18.45 29.85 22.86
CA ILE A 566 19.79 29.82 22.26
C ILE A 566 20.59 31.02 22.76
N GLN A 567 21.48 30.80 23.73
CA GLN A 567 22.32 31.86 24.33
C GLN A 567 23.34 32.42 23.35
N ALA A 568 23.96 31.54 22.55
CA ALA A 568 24.89 31.89 21.51
C ALA A 568 24.54 31.11 20.25
N TRP A 569 24.22 31.82 19.17
CA TRP A 569 23.93 31.17 17.90
C TRP A 569 25.21 30.58 17.30
N PRO A 570 25.13 29.38 16.73
CA PRO A 570 26.27 28.75 16.08
C PRO A 570 26.73 29.58 14.88
N THR A 571 28.03 29.48 14.64
CA THR A 571 28.76 30.19 13.59
C THR A 571 29.37 29.19 12.61
N LEU A 572 30.03 29.71 11.57
CA LEU A 572 30.72 28.86 10.59
C LEU A 572 31.78 27.96 11.24
N VAL A 573 32.44 28.42 12.31
CA VAL A 573 33.46 27.64 13.02
C VAL A 573 32.86 26.35 13.55
N ASP A 574 31.65 26.42 14.09
CA ASP A 574 30.93 25.28 14.66
C ASP A 574 30.42 24.32 13.58
N ALA A 575 29.99 24.84 12.42
CA ALA A 575 29.51 24.04 11.29
C ALA A 575 30.63 23.44 10.41
N LYS A 576 31.87 23.93 10.57
CA LYS A 576 33.05 23.52 9.77
C LYS A 576 33.28 22.00 9.74
N PRO A 577 33.12 21.23 10.84
CA PRO A 577 33.30 19.78 10.81
C PRO A 577 32.38 19.06 9.80
N LEU A 578 31.16 19.56 9.56
CA LEU A 578 30.28 19.02 8.53
C LEU A 578 30.80 19.38 7.15
N LEU A 579 31.14 20.65 6.92
CA LEU A 579 31.58 21.16 5.62
C LEU A 579 32.92 20.57 5.15
N ASP A 580 33.79 20.19 6.08
CA ASP A 580 35.08 19.55 5.81
C ASP A 580 34.93 18.05 5.45
N LEU A 581 33.72 17.47 5.52
CA LEU A 581 33.48 16.09 5.08
C LEU A 581 33.68 15.96 3.57
N GLU A 582 34.61 15.09 3.18
CA GLU A 582 34.79 14.68 1.79
C GLU A 582 33.49 14.06 1.23
N HIS A 583 33.15 14.44 0.00
CA HIS A 583 31.94 13.97 -0.71
C HIS A 583 30.62 14.33 -0.01
N LEU A 584 30.60 15.30 0.92
CA LEU A 584 29.35 15.90 1.38
C LEU A 584 28.59 16.45 0.18
N SER A 585 27.32 16.09 0.10
CA SER A 585 26.47 16.52 -1.00
C SER A 585 26.27 18.04 -1.01
N SER A 586 26.15 18.62 -2.20
CA SER A 586 26.12 20.07 -2.40
C SER A 586 24.92 20.74 -1.73
N ASP A 587 23.79 20.06 -1.67
CA ASP A 587 22.56 20.53 -1.02
C ASP A 587 22.58 20.44 0.51
N MET A 588 23.61 19.81 1.08
CA MET A 588 23.96 19.89 2.51
C MET A 588 25.02 20.95 2.82
N LYS A 589 25.46 21.75 1.85
CA LYS A 589 26.39 22.86 2.10
C LYS A 589 25.61 24.15 2.20
N LEU A 590 25.01 24.41 3.36
CA LEU A 590 24.20 25.61 3.63
C LEU A 590 25.08 26.87 3.87
N TRP A 591 26.21 27.03 3.18
CA TRP A 591 27.15 28.15 3.40
C TRP A 591 27.94 28.54 2.14
N GLY A 592 28.36 29.81 2.06
CA GLY A 592 29.21 30.38 1.00
C GLY A 592 28.43 31.11 -0.10
N SER A 593 29.04 31.33 -1.27
CA SER A 593 28.35 31.88 -2.46
C SER A 593 27.19 31.02 -2.96
N ASN A 594 27.07 29.82 -2.40
CA ASN A 594 25.97 28.89 -2.56
C ASN A 594 24.99 28.93 -1.37
N ILE A 595 24.83 30.02 -0.61
CA ILE A 595 23.63 30.20 0.23
C ILE A 595 22.44 30.27 -0.75
N GLY A 596 21.89 29.10 -1.07
CA GLY A 596 20.94 28.90 -2.15
C GLY A 596 20.82 27.47 -2.72
N PRO A 597 21.22 26.34 -2.06
CA PRO A 597 20.82 25.03 -2.55
C PRO A 597 19.30 24.86 -2.40
N ASP A 598 18.75 23.88 -3.12
CA ASP A 598 17.31 23.60 -3.14
C ASP A 598 16.73 23.45 -1.72
N PHE A 599 17.45 22.86 -0.75
CA PHE A 599 16.96 22.76 0.62
C PHE A 599 16.76 24.13 1.29
N TRP A 600 17.76 25.02 1.22
CA TRP A 600 17.63 26.37 1.80
C TRP A 600 16.48 27.14 1.16
N ARG A 601 16.48 27.19 -0.18
CA ARG A 601 15.56 28.03 -0.96
C ARG A 601 14.11 27.56 -0.86
N TYR A 602 13.87 26.25 -0.94
CA TYR A 602 12.50 25.72 -0.97
C TYR A 602 11.99 25.29 0.41
N GLN A 603 12.87 24.98 1.37
CA GLN A 603 12.46 24.41 2.65
C GLN A 603 12.74 25.28 3.87
N VAL A 604 13.79 26.12 3.86
CA VAL A 604 14.13 26.94 5.04
C VAL A 604 13.57 28.34 4.92
N GLU A 605 13.89 29.05 3.83
CA GLU A 605 13.66 30.50 3.72
C GLU A 605 12.19 30.91 3.93
N GLY A 606 11.26 30.23 3.25
CA GLY A 606 9.82 30.51 3.40
C GLY A 606 9.21 30.08 4.73
N LYS A 607 9.86 29.16 5.48
CA LYS A 607 9.34 28.67 6.78
C LYS A 607 9.81 29.54 7.95
N VAL A 608 10.94 30.23 7.80
CA VAL A 608 11.46 31.14 8.83
C VAL A 608 11.06 32.60 8.59
N SER A 609 10.49 32.94 7.44
CA SER A 609 10.08 34.32 7.10
C SER A 609 8.92 34.84 7.96
N GLY A 610 8.16 33.93 8.59
CA GLY A 610 7.08 34.27 9.52
C GLY A 610 7.57 34.82 10.87
N PHE A 611 8.88 34.87 11.12
CA PHE A 611 9.46 35.33 12.39
C PHE A 611 10.26 36.63 12.17
N ASP A 612 10.19 37.56 13.13
CA ASP A 612 10.99 38.79 13.10
C ASP A 612 12.43 38.51 13.55
N LEU A 613 13.19 37.89 12.64
CA LEU A 613 14.59 37.55 12.86
C LEU A 613 15.46 38.78 13.15
N LYS A 614 15.06 39.96 12.63
CA LYS A 614 15.79 41.21 12.85
C LYS A 614 15.64 41.68 14.29
N ALA A 615 14.42 41.64 14.84
CA ALA A 615 14.19 41.94 16.25
C ALA A 615 14.95 40.99 17.19
N ALA A 616 15.07 39.71 16.81
CA ALA A 616 15.82 38.71 17.57
C ALA A 616 17.34 38.73 17.33
N SER A 617 17.86 39.62 16.46
CA SER A 617 19.28 39.66 16.07
C SER A 617 19.82 38.31 15.54
N VAL A 618 18.98 37.55 14.83
CA VAL A 618 19.33 36.26 14.22
C VAL A 618 19.51 36.44 12.72
N THR A 619 20.64 36.00 12.17
CA THR A 619 20.88 36.07 10.72
C THR A 619 20.55 34.74 10.02
N LYS A 620 20.42 34.79 8.69
CA LYS A 620 20.24 33.59 7.86
C LYS A 620 21.42 32.62 8.03
N GLU A 621 22.63 33.17 8.17
CA GLU A 621 23.86 32.44 8.45
C GLU A 621 23.80 31.69 9.79
N ASN A 622 23.25 32.31 10.84
CA ASN A 622 23.06 31.65 12.13
C ASN A 622 22.11 30.44 12.01
N ILE A 623 21.01 30.60 11.27
CA ILE A 623 20.04 29.51 11.02
C ILE A 623 20.70 28.37 10.23
N ALA A 624 21.44 28.68 9.18
CA ALA A 624 22.15 27.69 8.38
C ALA A 624 23.16 26.90 9.22
N CYS A 625 23.96 27.59 10.03
CA CYS A 625 24.90 26.96 10.96
C CYS A 625 24.19 26.12 12.01
N TRP A 626 23.04 26.59 12.51
CA TRP A 626 22.25 25.84 13.47
C TRP A 626 21.78 24.50 12.91
N ILE A 627 21.25 24.47 11.67
CA ILE A 627 20.81 23.22 11.04
C ILE A 627 21.99 22.25 10.85
N MET A 628 23.15 22.77 10.40
CA MET A 628 24.34 21.95 10.19
C MET A 628 24.92 21.39 11.50
N VAL A 629 24.97 22.20 12.56
CA VAL A 629 25.48 21.81 13.88
C VAL A 629 24.53 20.84 14.57
N GLU A 630 23.23 21.07 14.49
CA GLU A 630 22.23 20.14 15.04
C GLU A 630 22.31 18.77 14.34
N THR A 631 22.52 18.75 13.02
CA THR A 631 22.74 17.51 12.26
C THR A 631 24.00 16.75 12.71
N LEU A 632 25.08 17.45 13.03
CA LEU A 632 26.26 16.83 13.66
C LEU A 632 25.93 16.31 15.06
N GLY A 633 25.16 17.06 15.85
CA GLY A 633 24.71 16.69 17.19
C GLY A 633 23.84 15.43 17.22
N LEU A 634 23.02 15.22 16.18
CA LEU A 634 22.25 13.99 15.95
C LEU A 634 23.15 12.79 15.59
N GLY A 635 24.42 13.03 15.23
CA GLY A 635 25.44 12.01 15.03
C GLY A 635 25.87 11.77 13.58
N PHE A 636 25.38 12.56 12.60
CA PHE A 636 25.88 12.49 11.22
C PHE A 636 27.39 12.86 11.19
N PRO A 637 28.27 12.17 10.44
CA PRO A 637 28.03 11.21 9.35
C PRO A 637 27.89 9.74 9.78
N GLY A 638 27.70 9.47 11.08
CA GLY A 638 27.60 8.13 11.64
C GLY A 638 28.95 7.44 11.84
N TYR A 639 28.93 6.28 12.49
CA TYR A 639 30.13 5.48 12.73
C TYR A 639 30.81 5.11 11.41
N LYS A 640 32.13 5.35 11.32
CA LYS A 640 32.92 5.15 10.08
C LYS A 640 32.30 5.82 8.84
N LYS A 641 31.62 6.96 9.01
CA LYS A 641 30.90 7.69 7.95
C LYS A 641 29.77 6.88 7.30
N GLY A 642 29.15 5.95 8.03
CA GLY A 642 28.11 5.05 7.52
C GLY A 642 26.93 5.76 6.84
N ALA A 643 26.39 6.83 7.44
CA ALA A 643 25.27 7.58 6.86
C ALA A 643 25.67 8.37 5.62
N LEU A 644 26.87 8.94 5.61
CA LEU A 644 27.40 9.61 4.42
C LEU A 644 27.64 8.60 3.28
N ASN A 645 28.11 7.39 3.59
CA ASN A 645 28.30 6.33 2.59
C ASN A 645 26.96 5.80 2.07
N TYR A 646 25.92 5.72 2.91
CA TYR A 646 24.54 5.45 2.48
C TYR A 646 24.07 6.51 1.47
N ASP A 647 24.21 7.80 1.78
CA ASP A 647 23.80 8.88 0.88
C ASP A 647 24.55 8.83 -0.46
N ARG A 648 25.82 8.43 -0.45
CA ARG A 648 26.63 8.22 -1.66
C ARG A 648 26.14 7.05 -2.48
N ALA A 649 25.84 5.92 -1.85
CA ALA A 649 25.30 4.74 -2.52
C ALA A 649 23.95 5.07 -3.18
N LEU A 650 23.07 5.76 -2.45
CA LEU A 650 21.78 6.21 -2.97
C LEU A 650 21.93 7.14 -4.19
N ASN A 651 22.85 8.10 -4.14
CA ASN A 651 23.13 8.98 -5.28
C ASN A 651 23.75 8.24 -6.47
N SER A 652 24.52 7.16 -6.22
CA SER A 652 25.07 6.32 -7.29
C SER A 652 23.97 5.47 -7.95
N GLU A 653 22.98 5.02 -7.18
CA GLU A 653 21.89 4.16 -7.63
C GLU A 653 20.82 4.97 -8.39
N PHE A 654 20.43 6.15 -7.89
CA PHE A 654 19.31 6.93 -8.43
C PHE A 654 19.73 8.26 -9.08
N GLY A 655 21.03 8.54 -9.17
CA GLY A 655 21.53 9.84 -9.61
C GLY A 655 21.38 10.94 -8.55
N SER A 656 21.68 12.18 -8.96
CA SER A 656 21.63 13.37 -8.09
C SER A 656 20.71 14.44 -8.65
N GLY A 657 20.23 15.34 -7.77
CA GLY A 657 19.35 16.44 -8.16
C GLY A 657 17.90 16.02 -8.38
N ARG A 658 17.19 16.79 -9.21
CA ARG A 658 15.72 16.67 -9.42
C ARG A 658 15.29 15.45 -10.24
N ALA A 659 16.22 14.82 -10.96
CA ALA A 659 15.94 13.59 -11.72
C ALA A 659 15.93 12.33 -10.84
N ARG A 660 16.30 12.44 -9.55
CA ARG A 660 16.27 11.33 -8.60
C ARG A 660 14.83 10.90 -8.34
N ALA A 661 14.63 9.60 -8.18
CA ALA A 661 13.38 9.05 -7.68
C ALA A 661 12.91 9.81 -6.43
N GLY A 662 11.69 10.35 -6.47
CA GLY A 662 11.13 11.16 -5.38
C GLY A 662 11.20 10.42 -4.05
N TYR A 663 10.73 9.18 -3.99
CA TYR A 663 10.68 8.41 -2.75
C TYR A 663 12.04 8.17 -2.07
N ALA A 664 13.15 8.20 -2.81
CA ALA A 664 14.49 7.96 -2.29
C ALA A 664 15.04 9.21 -1.58
N GLU A 665 14.81 9.33 -0.26
CA GLU A 665 15.38 10.39 0.57
C GLU A 665 16.76 9.98 1.13
N ARG A 666 17.63 10.97 1.33
CA ARG A 666 18.95 10.79 1.95
C ARG A 666 18.84 10.96 3.45
N LEU A 667 19.68 10.26 4.21
CA LEU A 667 19.75 10.40 5.67
C LEU A 667 20.19 11.80 6.08
N GLY A 668 21.13 12.40 5.36
CA GLY A 668 21.52 13.80 5.61
C GLY A 668 20.34 14.78 5.46
N LYS A 669 19.43 14.53 4.49
CA LYS A 669 18.22 15.36 4.31
C LYS A 669 17.18 15.10 5.41
N LYS A 670 17.01 13.85 5.87
CA LYS A 670 16.20 13.52 7.06
C LYS A 670 16.64 14.35 8.28
N TYR A 671 17.94 14.38 8.59
CA TYR A 671 18.43 15.14 9.76
C TYR A 671 18.28 16.65 9.60
N TYR A 672 18.34 17.18 8.38
CA TYR A 672 18.03 18.58 8.11
C TYR A 672 16.57 18.92 8.39
N TRP A 673 15.65 18.00 8.07
CA TRP A 673 14.24 18.16 8.41
C TRP A 673 13.99 18.15 9.91
N ILE A 674 14.55 17.17 10.63
CA ILE A 674 14.47 17.11 12.10
C ILE A 674 14.98 18.42 12.71
N SER A 675 16.14 18.88 12.24
CA SER A 675 16.73 20.15 12.66
C SER A 675 15.74 21.29 12.38
N LEU A 676 15.26 21.46 11.15
CA LEU A 676 14.34 22.54 10.82
C LEU A 676 13.07 22.53 11.69
N HIS A 677 12.45 21.37 11.92
CA HIS A 677 11.24 21.28 12.73
C HIS A 677 11.50 21.64 14.20
N ARG A 678 12.67 21.29 14.75
CA ARG A 678 13.12 21.73 16.09
C ARG A 678 13.37 23.24 16.12
N LEU A 679 14.03 23.79 15.10
CA LEU A 679 14.28 25.23 15.01
C LEU A 679 12.99 26.03 15.02
N LEU A 680 11.97 25.60 14.26
CA LEU A 680 10.70 26.31 14.21
C LEU A 680 10.02 26.38 15.57
N GLY A 681 10.09 25.34 16.40
CA GLY A 681 9.58 25.40 17.77
C GLY A 681 10.43 26.29 18.69
N VAL A 682 11.74 26.39 18.46
CA VAL A 682 12.59 27.37 19.19
C VAL A 682 12.25 28.81 18.78
N LEU A 683 12.05 29.05 17.47
CA LEU A 683 11.67 30.37 16.97
C LEU A 683 10.27 30.76 17.48
N SER A 684 9.30 29.84 17.49
CA SER A 684 7.94 30.12 18.00
C SER A 684 7.92 30.49 19.48
N ASP A 685 8.84 29.96 20.28
CA ASP A 685 8.89 30.24 21.73
C ASP A 685 9.55 31.58 22.07
N HIS A 686 10.48 32.05 21.22
CA HIS A 686 11.43 33.12 21.57
C HIS A 686 11.51 34.28 20.58
N VAL A 687 10.97 34.13 19.37
CA VAL A 687 11.02 35.16 18.31
C VAL A 687 9.60 35.62 17.99
N PRO A 688 9.32 36.94 18.05
CA PRO A 688 8.00 37.48 17.69
C PRO A 688 7.63 37.12 16.25
N PRO A 689 6.37 36.77 15.97
CA PRO A 689 5.91 36.53 14.61
C PRO A 689 5.75 37.85 13.84
N CYS A 690 5.95 37.78 12.53
CA CYS A 690 5.63 38.84 11.58
C CYS A 690 4.12 38.87 11.28
N SER A 691 3.60 40.03 10.84
CA SER A 691 2.25 40.10 10.30
C SER A 691 2.14 39.34 8.98
N SER A 692 1.05 38.58 8.83
CA SER A 692 0.66 37.98 7.56
C SER A 692 0.39 39.04 6.48
N TYR A 693 0.23 38.60 5.23
CA TYR A 693 -0.14 39.48 4.11
C TYR A 693 -1.47 40.23 4.37
N GLN A 694 -2.39 39.64 5.12
CA GLN A 694 -3.67 40.26 5.49
C GLN A 694 -3.59 41.16 6.74
N GLY A 695 -2.39 41.32 7.33
CA GLY A 695 -2.18 42.16 8.51
C GLY A 695 -2.44 41.46 9.84
N THR A 696 -2.87 40.20 9.84
CA THR A 696 -3.05 39.39 11.05
C THR A 696 -1.69 38.97 11.61
N VAL A 697 -1.47 39.17 12.91
CA VAL A 697 -0.27 38.69 13.63
C VAL A 697 -0.61 37.37 14.32
N PRO A 698 0.14 36.28 14.07
CA PRO A 698 -0.06 35.00 14.76
C PRO A 698 -0.09 35.14 16.29
N GLY A 699 -1.12 34.57 16.92
CA GLY A 699 -1.27 34.52 18.37
C GLY A 699 -0.47 33.38 19.03
N PRO A 700 -0.47 33.28 20.37
CA PRO A 700 0.21 32.20 21.09
C PRO A 700 -0.37 30.82 20.78
N GLU A 701 -1.62 30.75 20.33
CA GLU A 701 -2.28 29.49 19.97
C GLU A 701 -2.02 29.03 18.53
N HIS A 702 -1.26 29.78 17.73
CA HIS A 702 -0.97 29.44 16.34
C HIS A 702 -0.25 28.08 16.22
N TYR A 703 -0.65 27.28 15.22
CA TYR A 703 -0.05 26.00 14.87
C TYR A 703 0.95 26.19 13.73
N TRP A 704 2.24 26.28 14.07
CA TRP A 704 3.32 26.45 13.09
C TRP A 704 3.60 25.17 12.27
N SER A 705 3.18 24.01 12.76
CA SER A 705 3.35 22.71 12.07
C SER A 705 2.64 22.66 10.73
N VAL A 706 1.56 23.42 10.53
CA VAL A 706 0.73 23.38 9.32
C VAL A 706 1.51 23.78 8.07
N ASP A 707 2.62 24.50 8.23
CA ASP A 707 3.51 24.88 7.14
C ASP A 707 4.55 23.81 6.80
N VAL A 708 4.76 22.79 7.64
CA VAL A 708 5.83 21.79 7.44
C VAL A 708 5.35 20.34 7.37
N ARG A 709 4.03 20.11 7.42
CA ARG A 709 3.40 18.82 7.11
C ARG A 709 3.68 18.45 5.64
N LYS A 710 3.87 17.15 5.38
CA LYS A 710 4.28 16.63 4.06
C LYS A 710 3.48 15.44 3.57
N ARG A 711 2.53 14.97 4.39
CA ARG A 711 1.69 13.81 4.12
C ARG A 711 0.39 13.98 4.87
N ASP A 712 -0.71 13.50 4.32
CA ASP A 712 -1.99 13.51 5.00
C ASP A 712 -2.42 12.08 5.31
N LEU A 713 -2.25 11.70 6.57
CA LEU A 713 -2.61 10.36 7.04
C LEU A 713 -4.12 10.14 7.17
N THR A 714 -4.95 11.17 6.89
CA THR A 714 -6.41 11.07 6.89
C THR A 714 -6.98 10.76 5.50
N ASP A 715 -6.18 10.79 4.43
CA ASP A 715 -6.63 10.37 3.10
C ASP A 715 -6.68 8.84 3.01
N MET A 716 -7.83 8.27 3.32
CA MET A 716 -8.04 6.82 3.31
C MET A 716 -8.73 6.31 2.04
N ARG A 717 -8.90 7.16 1.01
CA ARG A 717 -9.74 6.90 -0.17
C ARG A 717 -9.28 5.72 -1.03
N ASP A 718 -7.99 5.36 -1.00
CA ASP A 718 -7.41 4.12 -1.60
C ASP A 718 -7.79 2.86 -0.86
N VAL A 719 -7.78 2.94 0.46
CA VAL A 719 -7.66 1.75 1.33
C VAL A 719 -8.98 1.35 1.95
N ILE A 720 -9.96 2.24 1.92
CA ILE A 720 -11.35 1.92 2.27
C ILE A 720 -12.14 1.63 1.00
N SER A 721 -13.19 0.81 1.14
CA SER A 721 -14.04 0.43 0.03
C SER A 721 -14.63 1.65 -0.68
N GLN A 722 -14.61 1.62 -2.01
CA GLN A 722 -15.27 2.65 -2.81
C GLN A 722 -16.78 2.62 -2.57
N ARG A 723 -17.38 3.80 -2.51
CA ARG A 723 -18.84 3.95 -2.47
C ARG A 723 -19.39 4.20 -3.87
N SER A 724 -20.63 3.77 -4.08
CA SER A 724 -21.38 4.11 -5.28
C SER A 724 -22.02 5.48 -5.12
N TYR A 725 -21.91 6.30 -6.15
CA TYR A 725 -22.52 7.62 -6.23
C TYR A 725 -23.33 7.72 -7.54
N PRO A 726 -24.34 8.60 -7.62
CA PRO A 726 -25.20 8.69 -8.79
C PRO A 726 -24.50 9.46 -9.94
N ASP A 727 -23.30 9.07 -10.36
CA ASP A 727 -22.52 9.75 -11.42
C ASP A 727 -23.21 9.73 -12.78
N SER A 728 -24.18 8.83 -12.99
CA SER A 728 -25.00 8.83 -14.19
C SER A 728 -25.68 10.18 -14.45
N ILE A 729 -25.91 11.00 -13.41
CA ILE A 729 -26.49 12.34 -13.55
C ILE A 729 -25.55 13.33 -14.28
N LEU A 730 -24.26 13.02 -14.40
CA LEU A 730 -23.31 13.80 -15.18
C LEU A 730 -23.18 13.36 -16.63
N ARG A 731 -23.66 12.17 -16.99
CA ARG A 731 -23.63 11.67 -18.36
C ARG A 731 -24.71 12.38 -19.18
N LEU A 732 -24.48 13.66 -19.47
CA LEU A 732 -25.21 14.37 -20.51
C LEU A 732 -24.88 13.75 -21.87
N ARG A 733 -25.77 13.96 -22.86
CA ARG A 733 -25.45 13.62 -24.25
C ARG A 733 -24.25 14.45 -24.70
N ASP A 734 -23.37 13.86 -25.50
CA ASP A 734 -22.28 14.58 -26.14
C ASP A 734 -22.83 15.84 -26.83
N TYR A 735 -22.20 16.98 -26.57
CA TYR A 735 -22.55 18.22 -27.25
C TYR A 735 -22.21 18.08 -28.73
N ALA A 736 -23.21 18.26 -29.59
CA ALA A 736 -23.02 18.15 -31.03
C ALA A 736 -22.44 19.46 -31.58
N PHE A 737 -21.12 19.49 -31.79
CA PHE A 737 -20.46 20.62 -32.45
C PHE A 737 -20.96 20.78 -33.89
N PRO A 738 -21.11 22.02 -34.38
CA PRO A 738 -21.42 22.25 -35.78
C PRO A 738 -20.23 21.88 -36.68
N SER A 739 -20.51 21.63 -37.96
CA SER A 739 -19.43 21.47 -38.96
C SER A 739 -18.62 22.76 -39.10
N HIS A 740 -17.31 22.65 -39.30
CA HIS A 740 -16.42 23.80 -39.60
C HIS A 740 -16.80 24.51 -40.91
N GLU A 741 -17.55 23.86 -41.80
CA GLU A 741 -18.08 24.45 -43.04
C GLU A 741 -19.33 25.30 -42.82
N SER A 742 -19.91 25.27 -41.61
CA SER A 742 -21.09 26.07 -41.25
C SER A 742 -20.72 27.49 -40.85
N ASP A 743 -21.71 28.32 -40.53
CA ASP A 743 -21.47 29.67 -40.00
C ASP A 743 -21.01 29.62 -38.54
N VAL A 744 -19.72 29.34 -38.37
CA VAL A 744 -19.04 29.26 -37.08
C VAL A 744 -19.19 30.55 -36.29
N LYS A 745 -19.18 31.73 -36.93
CA LYS A 745 -19.35 33.02 -36.24
C LYS A 745 -20.76 33.17 -35.65
N THR A 746 -21.78 32.72 -36.36
CA THR A 746 -23.15 32.69 -35.83
C THR A 746 -23.29 31.68 -34.71
N TRP A 747 -22.64 30.51 -34.82
CA TRP A 747 -22.55 29.58 -33.69
C TRP A 747 -21.89 30.26 -32.51
N VAL A 748 -20.67 30.81 -32.59
CA VAL A 748 -20.02 31.48 -31.45
C VAL A 748 -21.00 32.38 -30.70
N LYS A 749 -21.78 33.22 -31.39
CA LYS A 749 -22.71 34.20 -30.79
C LYS A 749 -24.02 33.64 -30.20
N SER A 750 -24.41 32.40 -30.48
CA SER A 750 -25.64 31.82 -29.94
C SER A 750 -25.43 31.16 -28.57
N ASP A 751 -26.49 31.09 -27.77
CA ASP A 751 -26.51 30.34 -26.51
C ASP A 751 -27.50 29.19 -26.66
N ASP A 752 -27.01 28.04 -27.12
CA ASP A 752 -27.80 26.83 -27.42
C ASP A 752 -27.65 25.74 -26.35
N PHE A 753 -27.11 26.09 -25.20
CA PHE A 753 -26.94 25.17 -24.09
C PHE A 753 -28.29 24.77 -23.46
N ALA A 754 -28.34 23.59 -22.84
CA ALA A 754 -29.52 23.16 -22.11
C ALA A 754 -29.89 24.15 -20.99
N THR A 755 -31.19 24.28 -20.71
CA THR A 755 -31.72 25.20 -19.68
C THR A 755 -31.01 25.06 -18.34
N HIS A 756 -30.89 26.14 -17.58
CA HIS A 756 -30.30 26.12 -16.24
C HIS A 756 -30.93 25.08 -15.31
N GLU A 757 -32.26 24.92 -15.35
CA GLU A 757 -32.96 23.88 -14.57
C GLU A 757 -32.44 22.48 -14.90
N THR A 758 -32.37 22.12 -16.19
CA THR A 758 -31.86 20.80 -16.63
C THR A 758 -30.39 20.56 -16.24
N ARG A 759 -29.56 21.62 -16.16
CA ARG A 759 -28.12 21.51 -15.83
C ARG A 759 -27.84 21.50 -14.32
N LEU A 760 -28.63 22.22 -13.53
CA LEU A 760 -28.42 22.38 -12.10
C LEU A 760 -29.33 21.49 -11.25
N SER A 761 -30.46 21.03 -11.78
CA SER A 761 -31.45 20.15 -11.10
C SER A 761 -31.50 18.81 -11.82
N CYS A 762 -30.84 17.80 -11.26
CA CYS A 762 -30.75 16.46 -11.85
C CYS A 762 -31.47 15.42 -10.99
N THR A 763 -32.22 14.51 -11.61
CA THR A 763 -32.89 13.40 -10.90
C THR A 763 -32.14 12.11 -11.18
N ASP A 764 -31.80 11.36 -10.13
CA ASP A 764 -31.14 10.06 -10.26
C ASP A 764 -32.13 8.92 -10.58
N ALA A 765 -31.60 7.71 -10.79
CA ALA A 765 -32.39 6.52 -11.12
C ALA A 765 -33.39 6.11 -10.02
N ASN A 766 -33.21 6.58 -8.78
CA ASN A 766 -34.09 6.31 -7.65
C ASN A 766 -35.13 7.42 -7.45
N GLY A 767 -35.19 8.42 -8.34
CA GLY A 767 -36.11 9.56 -8.24
C GLY A 767 -35.68 10.63 -7.23
N VAL A 768 -34.43 10.60 -6.74
CA VAL A 768 -33.91 11.64 -5.85
C VAL A 768 -33.45 12.83 -6.68
N VAL A 769 -33.90 14.02 -6.30
CA VAL A 769 -33.51 15.28 -6.95
C VAL A 769 -32.27 15.87 -6.29
N TRP A 770 -31.26 16.16 -7.10
CA TRP A 770 -29.96 16.68 -6.76
C TRP A 770 -29.77 18.07 -7.38
N ILE A 771 -29.34 19.03 -6.56
CA ILE A 771 -29.01 20.38 -6.97
C ILE A 771 -27.49 20.53 -7.02
N ALA A 772 -26.94 20.99 -8.14
CA ALA A 772 -25.52 21.31 -8.25
C ALA A 772 -25.24 22.62 -7.51
N LEU A 773 -24.41 22.58 -6.46
CA LEU A 773 -23.84 23.77 -5.85
C LEU A 773 -22.82 24.41 -6.78
N GLN A 774 -21.96 23.60 -7.41
CA GLN A 774 -21.10 24.03 -8.49
C GLN A 774 -21.10 22.99 -9.60
N ARG A 775 -20.87 23.42 -10.84
CA ARG A 775 -20.76 22.54 -12.01
C ARG A 775 -19.87 23.15 -13.07
N ASN A 776 -18.92 22.37 -13.57
CA ASN A 776 -18.11 22.68 -14.74
C ASN A 776 -18.41 21.69 -15.87
N GLU A 777 -18.50 22.19 -17.09
CA GLU A 777 -18.65 21.41 -18.31
C GLU A 777 -17.75 21.99 -19.41
N ALA A 778 -16.89 21.15 -19.99
CA ALA A 778 -15.97 21.55 -21.06
C ALA A 778 -15.92 20.50 -22.17
N ALA A 779 -15.91 20.94 -23.42
CA ALA A 779 -15.74 20.05 -24.57
C ALA A 779 -15.04 20.76 -25.75
N ASN A 780 -14.49 19.95 -26.66
CA ASN A 780 -13.96 20.40 -27.95
C ASN A 780 -14.21 19.34 -29.03
N ASP A 781 -14.07 19.73 -30.29
CA ASP A 781 -14.19 18.84 -31.46
C ASP A 781 -12.84 18.35 -32.02
N LEU A 782 -11.74 18.64 -31.31
CA LEU A 782 -10.39 18.21 -31.66
C LEU A 782 -10.25 16.69 -31.44
N GLY A 783 -9.70 15.98 -32.43
CA GLY A 783 -9.39 14.54 -32.29
C GLY A 783 -8.27 14.28 -31.27
N GLU A 784 -8.25 13.09 -30.65
CA GLU A 784 -7.25 12.73 -29.62
C GLU A 784 -5.79 12.85 -30.11
N ASP A 785 -5.54 12.61 -31.41
CA ASP A 785 -4.22 12.67 -32.04
C ASP A 785 -3.91 14.02 -32.71
N GLU A 786 -4.85 14.97 -32.71
CA GLU A 786 -4.67 16.26 -33.38
C GLU A 786 -3.92 17.25 -32.48
N ALA A 787 -2.99 18.00 -33.08
CA ALA A 787 -2.22 18.99 -32.34
C ALA A 787 -3.13 20.14 -31.87
N TRP A 788 -2.92 20.65 -30.64
CA TRP A 788 -3.59 21.85 -30.10
C TRP A 788 -3.46 23.12 -30.96
N THR A 789 -2.59 23.10 -31.98
CA THR A 789 -2.44 24.17 -32.97
C THR A 789 -3.38 24.06 -34.17
N THR A 790 -4.05 22.92 -34.35
CA THR A 790 -5.13 22.75 -35.34
C THR A 790 -6.32 23.59 -34.90
N PRO A 791 -7.00 24.33 -35.79
CA PRO A 791 -8.19 25.07 -35.40
C PRO A 791 -9.31 24.15 -34.92
N TYR A 792 -9.93 24.48 -33.79
CA TYR A 792 -10.99 23.66 -33.18
C TYR A 792 -12.09 24.53 -32.57
N LEU A 793 -13.27 23.96 -32.39
CA LEU A 793 -14.38 24.52 -31.64
C LEU A 793 -14.28 24.03 -30.19
N SER A 794 -14.49 24.95 -29.23
CA SER A 794 -14.55 24.59 -27.82
C SER A 794 -15.56 25.41 -27.06
N PHE A 795 -15.97 24.87 -25.92
CA PHE A 795 -16.66 25.64 -24.91
C PHE A 795 -16.24 25.20 -23.50
N ASP A 796 -16.40 26.12 -22.56
CA ASP A 796 -16.32 25.91 -21.12
C ASP A 796 -17.52 26.59 -20.46
N VAL A 797 -18.24 25.89 -19.59
CA VAL A 797 -19.37 26.42 -18.83
C VAL A 797 -19.20 26.15 -17.35
N PHE A 798 -19.13 27.22 -16.57
CA PHE A 798 -18.98 27.20 -15.13
C PHE A 798 -20.22 27.77 -14.46
N TYR A 799 -20.87 26.97 -13.61
CA TYR A 799 -21.85 27.45 -12.66
C TYR A 799 -21.19 27.50 -11.28
N THR A 800 -20.96 28.71 -10.78
CA THR A 800 -20.47 28.95 -9.43
C THR A 800 -21.60 29.50 -8.57
N SER A 801 -21.76 29.03 -7.33
CA SER A 801 -22.74 29.59 -6.40
C SER A 801 -22.13 30.15 -5.12
N VAL A 802 -22.89 31.06 -4.51
CA VAL A 802 -22.62 31.68 -3.22
C VAL A 802 -23.90 31.80 -2.40
N LEU A 803 -23.73 31.95 -1.10
CA LEU A 803 -24.79 32.26 -0.15
C LEU A 803 -24.70 33.72 0.27
N ALA A 804 -25.84 34.41 0.29
CA ALA A 804 -25.95 35.80 0.71
C ALA A 804 -27.03 35.97 1.79
N ASP A 805 -26.77 36.82 2.79
CA ASP A 805 -27.74 37.16 3.85
C ASP A 805 -28.75 38.23 3.42
N GLU A 806 -28.39 39.06 2.44
CA GLU A 806 -29.24 40.14 1.90
C GLU A 806 -29.54 39.96 0.41
N GLU A 807 -30.46 40.76 -0.13
CA GLU A 807 -30.76 40.77 -1.55
C GLU A 807 -29.66 41.53 -2.32
N VAL A 808 -28.74 40.76 -2.94
CA VAL A 808 -27.56 41.28 -3.63
C VAL A 808 -27.86 41.70 -5.08
N PHE A 809 -28.64 40.90 -5.80
CA PHE A 809 -28.95 41.18 -7.20
C PHE A 809 -29.89 42.39 -7.33
N GLY A 810 -29.52 43.34 -8.19
CA GLY A 810 -30.26 44.59 -8.39
C GLY A 810 -29.94 45.70 -7.37
N THR A 811 -29.25 45.41 -6.26
CA THR A 811 -28.82 46.41 -5.27
C THR A 811 -27.35 46.79 -5.42
N ARG A 812 -26.51 45.87 -5.92
CA ARG A 812 -25.09 46.10 -6.22
C ARG A 812 -24.83 45.96 -7.73
N SER A 813 -23.73 46.56 -8.21
CA SER A 813 -23.27 46.37 -9.60
C SER A 813 -22.81 44.92 -9.81
N TYR A 814 -23.17 44.31 -10.94
CA TYR A 814 -22.78 42.94 -11.30
C TYR A 814 -21.26 42.78 -11.42
N ASP A 815 -20.57 43.77 -12.01
CA ASP A 815 -19.10 43.83 -12.04
C ASP A 815 -18.48 43.85 -10.63
N GLY A 816 -19.15 44.52 -9.69
CA GLY A 816 -18.69 44.67 -8.32
C GLY A 816 -18.82 43.39 -7.48
N ILE A 817 -19.67 42.45 -7.91
CA ILE A 817 -19.90 41.17 -7.21
C ILE A 817 -19.33 39.97 -7.96
N ASP A 818 -18.84 40.14 -9.20
CA ASP A 818 -18.33 39.03 -10.02
C ASP A 818 -17.14 38.31 -9.37
N ARG A 819 -16.32 39.03 -8.60
CA ARG A 819 -15.21 38.45 -7.84
C ARG A 819 -15.66 37.34 -6.89
N ALA A 820 -16.84 37.47 -6.30
CA ALA A 820 -17.47 36.46 -5.46
C ALA A 820 -17.97 35.22 -6.23
N PHE A 821 -17.81 35.16 -7.54
CA PHE A 821 -18.08 33.98 -8.36
C PHE A 821 -16.85 33.49 -9.14
N SER A 822 -15.86 34.37 -9.36
CA SER A 822 -14.62 34.08 -10.09
C SER A 822 -13.55 33.38 -9.24
N ASP A 823 -13.44 33.75 -7.96
CA ASP A 823 -12.43 33.18 -7.06
C ASP A 823 -12.98 31.89 -6.38
N GLN A 824 -12.13 30.92 -6.04
CA GLN A 824 -12.54 29.65 -5.44
C GLN A 824 -11.90 29.49 -4.06
N ALA A 825 -12.68 29.03 -3.08
CA ALA A 825 -12.14 28.70 -1.75
C ALA A 825 -11.32 27.41 -1.86
N SER A 826 -10.00 27.51 -1.77
CA SER A 826 -9.09 26.37 -1.87
C SER A 826 -8.19 26.29 -0.64
N CYS A 827 -8.10 25.12 -0.02
CA CYS A 827 -7.18 24.84 1.09
C CYS A 827 -6.22 23.73 0.70
N TYR A 828 -4.91 23.99 0.75
CA TYR A 828 -3.88 23.08 0.27
C TYR A 828 -2.93 22.55 1.36
N ARG A 829 -3.15 22.94 2.63
CA ARG A 829 -2.28 22.57 3.77
C ARG A 829 -2.99 21.84 4.90
N SER A 830 -4.33 21.85 4.95
CA SER A 830 -5.09 21.09 5.95
C SER A 830 -5.20 19.63 5.56
N PHE A 831 -5.28 18.75 6.55
CA PHE A 831 -5.69 17.36 6.32
C PHE A 831 -7.17 17.30 5.92
N LEU A 832 -7.58 16.31 5.11
CA LEU A 832 -9.00 16.14 4.75
C LEU A 832 -9.86 15.88 5.97
N GLY A 833 -9.36 15.06 6.90
CA GLY A 833 -10.04 14.76 8.15
C GLY A 833 -10.18 15.96 9.09
N GLU A 834 -9.41 17.04 8.88
CA GLU A 834 -9.57 18.30 9.60
C GLU A 834 -10.77 19.11 9.08
N TYR A 835 -11.27 18.84 7.89
CA TYR A 835 -12.47 19.52 7.41
C TYR A 835 -13.75 18.91 8.03
N PRO A 836 -14.74 19.71 8.45
CA PRO A 836 -14.79 21.17 8.43
C PRO A 836 -14.29 21.87 9.71
N ASP A 837 -14.11 21.16 10.83
CA ASP A 837 -14.02 21.78 12.17
C ASP A 837 -12.66 21.61 12.87
N GLY A 838 -11.67 21.10 12.17
CA GLY A 838 -10.30 20.93 12.66
C GLY A 838 -9.61 22.27 12.87
N ALA A 839 -8.80 22.34 13.92
CA ALA A 839 -8.16 23.57 14.37
C ALA A 839 -7.26 24.19 13.28
N ALA A 840 -6.53 23.37 12.52
CA ALA A 840 -5.69 23.84 11.41
C ALA A 840 -6.51 24.45 10.25
N PHE A 841 -7.64 23.83 9.87
CA PHE A 841 -8.50 24.40 8.83
C PHE A 841 -9.09 25.75 9.26
N ASN A 842 -9.58 25.84 10.50
CA ASN A 842 -10.10 27.10 11.04
C ASN A 842 -9.03 28.20 11.08
N GLN A 843 -7.79 27.87 11.47
CA GLN A 843 -6.67 28.81 11.44
C GLN A 843 -6.48 29.40 10.03
N PHE A 844 -6.53 28.58 8.97
CA PHE A 844 -6.38 29.08 7.61
C PHE A 844 -7.52 29.99 7.16
N VAL A 845 -8.74 29.75 7.63
CA VAL A 845 -9.88 30.64 7.39
C VAL A 845 -9.72 31.96 8.14
N GLU A 846 -9.31 31.91 9.41
CA GLU A 846 -9.09 33.10 10.25
C GLU A 846 -7.93 33.98 9.76
N GLU A 847 -6.88 33.38 9.23
CA GLU A 847 -5.73 34.07 8.60
C GLU A 847 -6.03 34.54 7.17
N GLY A 848 -7.18 34.12 6.61
CA GLY A 848 -7.62 34.40 5.26
C GLY A 848 -6.75 33.78 4.16
N THR A 849 -5.93 32.79 4.49
CA THR A 849 -5.21 31.98 3.49
C THR A 849 -6.15 31.03 2.76
N THR A 850 -7.25 30.61 3.42
CA THR A 850 -8.39 29.93 2.78
C THR A 850 -9.59 30.87 2.79
N ASN A 851 -9.88 31.49 1.64
CA ASN A 851 -10.91 32.52 1.56
C ASN A 851 -12.32 31.94 1.36
N THR A 852 -13.05 31.72 2.44
CA THR A 852 -14.42 31.15 2.41
C THR A 852 -15.50 32.20 2.13
N HIS A 853 -15.14 33.50 2.09
CA HIS A 853 -16.06 34.61 1.89
C HIS A 853 -15.50 35.64 0.90
N CYS A 854 -16.34 36.27 0.11
CA CYS A 854 -15.91 37.38 -0.75
C CYS A 854 -17.07 38.36 -0.89
N ASP A 855 -16.82 39.65 -0.69
CA ASP A 855 -17.82 40.71 -0.81
C ASP A 855 -19.10 40.44 0.02
N GLU A 856 -18.94 39.96 1.25
CA GLU A 856 -20.00 39.57 2.21
C GLU A 856 -20.83 38.34 1.80
N MET A 857 -20.43 37.64 0.73
CA MET A 857 -21.05 36.39 0.30
C MET A 857 -20.19 35.20 0.68
N ALA A 858 -20.82 34.15 1.24
CA ALA A 858 -20.14 32.92 1.60
C ALA A 858 -20.07 31.97 0.39
N ARG A 859 -18.94 31.31 0.18
CA ARG A 859 -18.82 30.27 -0.85
C ARG A 859 -19.66 29.05 -0.46
N THR A 860 -20.22 28.35 -1.44
CA THR A 860 -20.97 27.10 -1.20
C THR A 860 -20.09 25.85 -1.22
N MET A 861 -18.87 25.97 -1.75
CA MET A 861 -17.91 24.89 -1.94
C MET A 861 -16.52 25.34 -1.47
N VAL A 862 -15.78 24.39 -0.91
CA VAL A 862 -14.34 24.49 -0.66
C VAL A 862 -13.65 23.35 -1.40
N THR A 863 -12.54 23.63 -2.05
CA THR A 863 -11.67 22.62 -2.67
C THR A 863 -10.52 22.30 -1.73
N LEU A 864 -10.44 21.05 -1.28
CA LEU A 864 -9.30 20.55 -0.51
C LEU A 864 -8.26 20.00 -1.49
N SER A 865 -7.19 20.76 -1.71
CA SER A 865 -6.21 20.53 -2.78
C SER A 865 -5.20 19.44 -2.43
N ARG A 866 -4.89 18.59 -3.41
CA ARG A 866 -3.95 17.44 -3.30
C ARG A 866 -2.76 17.47 -4.27
N GLY A 867 -2.68 18.49 -5.13
CA GLY A 867 -1.64 18.63 -6.17
C GLY A 867 -0.22 18.91 -5.63
N GLY A 868 0.54 19.77 -6.32
CA GLY A 868 1.99 19.95 -6.10
C GLY A 868 2.47 20.26 -4.66
N GLU A 869 1.59 20.73 -3.77
CA GLU A 869 1.91 20.96 -2.35
C GLU A 869 2.07 19.66 -1.55
N TRP A 870 1.48 18.55 -2.03
CA TRP A 870 1.61 17.20 -1.47
C TRP A 870 2.57 16.32 -2.30
N GLU A 871 3.38 16.90 -3.20
CA GLU A 871 4.36 16.15 -4.04
C GLU A 871 5.38 15.34 -3.21
N TYR A 872 5.49 15.66 -1.91
CA TYR A 872 6.37 14.96 -1.00
C TYR A 872 5.80 13.66 -0.43
N GLU A 873 4.49 13.44 -0.57
CA GLU A 873 3.72 12.36 0.04
C GLU A 873 3.84 11.05 -0.75
N PHE A 874 4.07 9.94 -0.04
CA PHE A 874 4.05 8.59 -0.60
C PHE A 874 3.12 7.63 0.18
N THR A 875 2.03 8.15 0.75
CA THR A 875 1.00 7.38 1.45
C THR A 875 0.18 6.48 0.51
N SER A 876 0.30 6.70 -0.81
CA SER A 876 -0.41 6.04 -1.90
C SER A 876 0.55 5.81 -3.07
N GLU A 877 0.33 4.76 -3.87
CA GLU A 877 1.04 4.53 -5.14
C GLU A 877 0.42 5.29 -6.32
N THR A 878 -0.73 5.93 -6.11
CA THR A 878 -1.48 6.69 -7.11
C THR A 878 -1.74 8.11 -6.63
N ASP A 879 -1.67 9.07 -7.54
CA ASP A 879 -1.98 10.46 -7.25
C ASP A 879 -3.43 10.59 -6.79
N ARG A 880 -3.64 11.42 -5.77
CA ARG A 880 -4.95 11.65 -5.17
C ARG A 880 -5.58 12.90 -5.78
N PRO A 881 -6.82 12.84 -6.29
CA PRO A 881 -7.49 14.03 -6.78
C PRO A 881 -7.86 14.95 -5.62
N ASN A 882 -7.99 16.25 -5.95
CA ASN A 882 -8.62 17.24 -5.08
C ASN A 882 -10.01 16.76 -4.62
N LEU A 883 -10.46 17.26 -3.49
CA LEU A 883 -11.79 16.97 -2.98
C LEU A 883 -12.61 18.26 -2.83
N ASP A 884 -13.63 18.39 -3.68
CA ASP A 884 -14.62 19.46 -3.53
C ASP A 884 -15.65 19.07 -2.47
N VAL A 885 -15.84 19.93 -1.47
CA VAL A 885 -16.71 19.69 -0.32
C VAL A 885 -17.69 20.86 -0.14
N PRO A 886 -18.91 20.62 0.38
CA PRO A 886 -19.82 21.70 0.75
C PRO A 886 -19.18 22.58 1.83
N CYS A 887 -19.46 23.88 1.81
CA CYS A 887 -18.89 24.82 2.79
C CYS A 887 -19.28 24.49 4.24
N GLN A 888 -18.50 25.02 5.20
CA GLN A 888 -18.65 24.72 6.63
C GLN A 888 -20.09 24.99 7.13
N ASP A 889 -20.73 26.06 6.67
CA ASP A 889 -22.10 26.42 7.05
C ASP A 889 -23.11 25.33 6.67
N ILE A 890 -23.01 24.80 5.44
CA ILE A 890 -23.88 23.72 4.96
C ILE A 890 -23.63 22.46 5.79
N VAL A 891 -22.36 22.08 5.99
CA VAL A 891 -21.99 20.88 6.74
C VAL A 891 -22.48 20.96 8.19
N ARG A 892 -22.25 22.09 8.87
CA ARG A 892 -22.66 22.31 10.28
C ARG A 892 -24.17 22.37 10.45
N THR A 893 -24.90 23.06 9.56
CA THR A 893 -26.35 23.26 9.72
C THR A 893 -27.17 22.00 9.42
N LEU A 894 -26.60 21.10 8.62
CA LEU A 894 -27.20 19.82 8.24
C LEU A 894 -26.57 18.62 8.97
N ASP A 895 -25.64 18.87 9.90
CA ASP A 895 -24.95 17.84 10.70
C ASP A 895 -24.31 16.75 9.82
N LEU A 896 -23.67 17.15 8.71
CA LEU A 896 -23.14 16.19 7.74
C LEU A 896 -21.83 15.55 8.19
N ILE A 897 -21.70 14.26 7.88
CA ILE A 897 -20.53 13.44 8.20
C ILE A 897 -19.88 13.01 6.89
N TRP A 898 -18.60 13.35 6.72
CA TRP A 898 -17.82 12.90 5.56
C TRP A 898 -17.76 11.36 5.54
N ASP A 899 -18.06 10.77 4.39
CA ASP A 899 -18.05 9.31 4.20
C ASP A 899 -16.64 8.72 4.00
N GLN A 900 -15.61 9.55 4.20
CA GLN A 900 -14.18 9.26 3.95
C GLN A 900 -13.84 9.01 2.48
N GLN A 901 -14.79 9.22 1.58
CA GLN A 901 -14.64 9.16 0.13
C GLN A 901 -14.94 10.54 -0.46
N ARG A 902 -15.96 10.65 -1.32
CA ARG A 902 -16.33 11.91 -1.98
C ARG A 902 -17.74 12.38 -1.62
N GLY A 903 -18.34 11.78 -0.60
CA GLY A 903 -19.71 12.04 -0.16
C GLY A 903 -19.82 12.51 1.28
N TRP A 904 -21.00 13.03 1.58
CA TRP A 904 -21.40 13.53 2.88
C TRP A 904 -22.74 12.92 3.23
N LEU A 905 -22.81 12.31 4.41
CA LEU A 905 -23.97 11.59 4.93
C LEU A 905 -24.66 12.41 6.01
N ASP A 906 -25.95 12.19 6.21
CA ASP A 906 -26.62 12.58 7.45
C ASP A 906 -26.38 11.55 8.58
N GLU A 907 -26.91 11.83 9.77
CA GLU A 907 -26.83 10.93 10.94
C GLU A 907 -27.44 9.53 10.68
N SER A 908 -28.37 9.41 9.73
CA SER A 908 -28.98 8.12 9.35
C SER A 908 -28.09 7.31 8.40
N GLY A 909 -26.99 7.88 7.93
CA GLY A 909 -26.10 7.29 6.92
C GLY A 909 -26.58 7.49 5.48
N SER A 910 -27.59 8.33 5.25
CA SER A 910 -28.09 8.64 3.89
C SER A 910 -27.20 9.65 3.20
N LEU A 911 -26.90 9.45 1.91
CA LEU A 911 -26.11 10.39 1.12
C LEU A 911 -26.87 11.71 0.91
N ILE A 912 -26.26 12.82 1.32
CA ILE A 912 -26.82 14.18 1.23
C ILE A 912 -26.09 15.04 0.20
N ALA A 913 -24.77 14.96 0.13
CA ALA A 913 -23.99 15.67 -0.85
C ALA A 913 -22.83 14.81 -1.35
N PHE A 914 -22.38 15.04 -2.58
CA PHE A 914 -21.20 14.37 -3.12
C PHE A 914 -20.59 15.19 -4.25
N THR A 915 -19.26 15.12 -4.40
CA THR A 915 -18.60 15.59 -5.61
C THR A 915 -18.52 14.46 -6.63
N SER A 916 -18.75 14.78 -7.89
CA SER A 916 -18.53 13.85 -8.99
C SER A 916 -17.04 13.51 -9.17
N GLY A 917 -16.72 12.37 -9.79
CA GLY A 917 -15.34 11.96 -10.05
C GLY A 917 -14.52 12.95 -10.90
N PRO A 918 -13.21 12.70 -11.08
CA PRO A 918 -12.24 13.61 -11.71
C PRO A 918 -12.36 13.66 -13.24
N TYR A 919 -13.58 13.75 -13.76
CA TYR A 919 -13.84 13.86 -15.19
C TYR A 919 -13.64 15.31 -15.67
N ARG A 920 -13.47 15.48 -16.99
CA ARG A 920 -13.44 16.80 -17.66
C ARG A 920 -14.62 17.70 -17.24
N ASN A 921 -15.75 17.07 -16.89
CA ASN A 921 -16.92 17.71 -16.31
C ASN A 921 -17.05 17.27 -14.86
N ASN A 922 -17.14 18.21 -13.92
CA ASN A 922 -17.32 17.92 -12.51
C ASN A 922 -18.42 18.79 -11.89
N ALA A 923 -18.96 18.35 -10.75
CA ALA A 923 -19.96 19.07 -10.00
C ALA A 923 -19.99 18.61 -8.54
N LEU A 924 -20.28 19.54 -7.63
CA LEU A 924 -20.66 19.25 -6.26
C LEU A 924 -22.18 19.28 -6.16
N PHE A 925 -22.80 18.14 -5.86
CA PHE A 925 -24.25 18.02 -5.72
C PHE A 925 -24.68 17.97 -4.26
N ILE A 926 -25.87 18.51 -3.97
CA ILE A 926 -26.59 18.37 -2.71
C ILE A 926 -28.04 17.95 -2.98
N ARG A 927 -28.60 17.08 -2.15
CA ARG A 927 -30.00 16.65 -2.25
C ARG A 927 -30.93 17.85 -2.07
N LYS A 928 -31.90 18.04 -2.99
CA LYS A 928 -32.80 19.21 -3.00
C LYS A 928 -33.48 19.44 -1.65
N ALA A 929 -34.03 18.39 -1.05
CA ALA A 929 -34.73 18.49 0.24
C ALA A 929 -33.81 19.00 1.37
N ALA A 930 -32.53 18.62 1.36
CA ALA A 930 -31.55 19.06 2.34
C ALA A 930 -31.15 20.53 2.10
N LEU A 931 -30.93 20.92 0.84
CA LEU A 931 -30.67 22.31 0.47
C LEU A 931 -31.84 23.24 0.83
N ASP A 932 -33.07 22.85 0.50
CA ASP A 932 -34.27 23.64 0.82
C ASP A 932 -34.44 23.80 2.34
N SER A 933 -34.16 22.74 3.11
CA SER A 933 -34.13 22.80 4.58
C SER A 933 -33.04 23.75 5.09
N PHE A 934 -31.83 23.68 4.53
CA PHE A 934 -30.72 24.57 4.88
C PHE A 934 -31.07 26.05 4.65
N LEU A 935 -31.56 26.40 3.46
CA LEU A 935 -31.94 27.78 3.12
C LEU A 935 -33.08 28.28 4.00
N LYS A 936 -34.05 27.41 4.33
CA LYS A 936 -35.13 27.76 5.26
C LYS A 936 -34.63 28.01 6.69
N LYS A 937 -33.70 27.19 7.18
CA LYS A 937 -33.13 27.32 8.53
C LYS A 937 -32.27 28.58 8.68
N THR A 938 -31.47 28.90 7.66
CA THR A 938 -30.51 30.02 7.71
C THR A 938 -31.09 31.35 7.23
N GLY A 939 -32.13 31.32 6.40
CA GLY A 939 -32.67 32.52 5.76
C GLY A 939 -31.80 33.05 4.60
N LYS A 940 -30.69 32.39 4.28
CA LYS A 940 -29.77 32.79 3.20
C LYS A 940 -30.39 32.58 1.82
N SER A 941 -29.98 33.41 0.86
CA SER A 941 -30.28 33.26 -0.56
C SER A 941 -29.14 32.52 -1.27
N LEU A 942 -29.48 31.54 -2.13
CA LEU A 942 -28.53 30.87 -2.99
C LEU A 942 -28.49 31.53 -4.37
N LEU A 943 -27.34 32.11 -4.70
CA LEU A 943 -27.11 32.87 -5.92
C LEU A 943 -26.10 32.14 -6.78
N TYR A 944 -26.27 32.17 -8.10
CA TYR A 944 -25.35 31.59 -9.07
C TYR A 944 -24.87 32.64 -10.06
N ARG A 945 -23.65 32.45 -10.53
CA ARG A 945 -23.19 32.97 -11.80
C ARG A 945 -22.85 31.79 -12.72
N ARG A 946 -23.45 31.80 -13.90
CA ARG A 946 -22.99 31.04 -15.04
C ARG A 946 -22.00 31.90 -15.82
N PHE A 947 -20.79 31.41 -16.02
CA PHE A 947 -19.85 31.91 -17.02
C PHE A 947 -19.72 30.84 -18.11
N ALA A 948 -20.05 31.18 -19.35
CA ALA A 948 -19.87 30.28 -20.49
C ALA A 948 -18.97 30.95 -21.53
N ASN A 949 -17.79 30.41 -21.76
CA ASN A 949 -16.95 30.78 -22.89
C ASN A 949 -17.18 29.76 -24.01
N ARG A 950 -17.37 30.24 -25.24
CA ARG A 950 -17.31 29.35 -26.41
C ARG A 950 -16.68 30.04 -27.60
N GLY A 951 -16.00 29.27 -28.43
CA GLY A 951 -15.30 29.86 -29.54
C GLY A 951 -14.71 28.88 -30.53
N PHE A 952 -14.28 29.46 -31.64
CA PHE A 952 -13.38 28.87 -32.61
C PHE A 952 -11.96 29.32 -32.28
N ILE A 953 -11.13 28.37 -31.86
CA ILE A 953 -9.75 28.60 -31.43
C ILE A 953 -8.83 28.39 -32.62
N ASP A 954 -8.20 29.48 -33.08
CA ASP A 954 -7.18 29.46 -34.13
C ASP A 954 -5.90 30.11 -33.60
N GLN A 955 -4.99 29.29 -33.06
CA GLN A 955 -3.75 29.78 -32.44
C GLN A 955 -2.72 30.34 -33.45
N ARG A 956 -2.87 30.04 -34.74
CA ARG A 956 -1.88 30.41 -35.78
C ARG A 956 -2.40 31.45 -36.78
N GLY A 957 -3.71 31.63 -36.89
CA GLY A 957 -4.33 32.60 -37.78
C GLY A 957 -4.98 33.79 -37.07
N ARG A 958 -5.81 34.52 -37.81
CA ARG A 958 -6.59 35.69 -37.34
C ARG A 958 -8.10 35.46 -37.44
N ALA A 959 -8.51 34.20 -37.60
CA ALA A 959 -9.91 33.85 -37.84
C ALA A 959 -10.65 33.38 -36.57
N GLY A 960 -9.93 33.31 -35.43
CA GLY A 960 -10.51 32.93 -34.15
C GLY A 960 -11.64 33.88 -33.73
N SER A 961 -12.63 33.35 -33.02
CA SER A 961 -13.70 34.15 -32.44
C SER A 961 -14.20 33.46 -31.19
N GLN A 962 -14.44 34.22 -30.13
CA GLN A 962 -14.92 33.72 -28.85
C GLN A 962 -16.01 34.64 -28.31
N VAL A 963 -16.91 34.11 -27.50
CA VAL A 963 -17.86 34.90 -26.72
C VAL A 963 -17.85 34.42 -25.28
N ASP A 964 -18.00 35.37 -24.37
CA ASP A 964 -18.28 35.12 -22.96
C ASP A 964 -19.74 35.45 -22.69
N PHE A 965 -20.51 34.49 -22.16
CA PHE A 965 -21.83 34.71 -21.60
C PHE A 965 -21.76 34.72 -20.08
N ARG A 966 -22.38 35.72 -19.46
CA ARG A 966 -22.55 35.78 -18.01
C ARG A 966 -24.04 35.85 -17.68
N THR A 967 -24.53 34.87 -16.93
CA THR A 967 -25.91 34.82 -16.44
C THR A 967 -25.91 34.74 -14.92
N TYR A 968 -26.68 35.60 -14.26
CA TYR A 968 -26.85 35.59 -12.80
C TYR A 968 -28.22 35.01 -12.45
N LEU A 969 -28.24 33.97 -11.60
CA LEU A 969 -29.45 33.22 -11.26
C LEU A 969 -29.69 33.22 -9.75
N LYS A 970 -30.96 33.27 -9.33
CA LYS A 970 -31.38 33.03 -7.95
C LYS A 970 -32.12 31.70 -7.86
N TYR A 971 -31.70 30.81 -6.96
CA TYR A 971 -32.44 29.58 -6.69
C TYR A 971 -33.58 29.85 -5.70
N VAL A 972 -34.79 29.43 -6.05
CA VAL A 972 -35.97 29.53 -5.19
C VAL A 972 -36.60 28.15 -5.02
N PRO A 973 -36.72 27.60 -3.80
CA PRO A 973 -37.15 26.21 -3.57
C PRO A 973 -38.43 25.76 -4.29
N GLN A 974 -39.38 26.69 -4.50
CA GLN A 974 -40.67 26.44 -5.16
C GLN A 974 -40.65 26.69 -6.68
N TYR A 975 -39.77 27.56 -7.16
CA TYR A 975 -39.77 28.06 -8.54
C TYR A 975 -38.54 27.64 -9.36
N GLY A 976 -37.56 26.96 -8.75
CA GLY A 976 -36.32 26.55 -9.43
C GLY A 976 -35.34 27.72 -9.59
N PHE A 977 -34.63 27.75 -10.72
CA PHE A 977 -33.65 28.80 -11.03
C PHE A 977 -34.28 29.97 -11.80
N VAL A 978 -34.23 31.17 -11.22
CA VAL A 978 -34.75 32.40 -11.81
C VAL A 978 -33.61 33.26 -12.35
N VAL A 979 -33.66 33.64 -13.62
CA VAL A 979 -32.69 34.55 -14.26
C VAL A 979 -32.93 35.96 -13.75
N MET A 980 -31.87 36.58 -13.24
CA MET A 980 -31.89 37.94 -12.68
C MET A 980 -31.22 38.95 -13.61
N HIS A 981 -30.16 38.53 -14.31
CA HIS A 981 -29.41 39.37 -15.25
C HIS A 981 -28.60 38.51 -16.23
N GLU A 982 -28.43 39.00 -17.45
CA GLU A 982 -27.66 38.36 -18.52
C GLU A 982 -26.88 39.41 -19.31
N GLU A 983 -25.65 39.09 -19.63
CA GLU A 983 -24.78 39.86 -20.51
C GLU A 983 -23.89 38.95 -21.35
N SER A 984 -23.36 39.49 -22.46
CA SER A 984 -22.46 38.78 -23.35
C SER A 984 -21.38 39.71 -23.90
N GLU A 985 -20.13 39.24 -23.95
CA GLU A 985 -18.99 39.97 -24.49
C GLU A 985 -18.35 39.16 -25.63
N LEU A 986 -18.20 39.78 -26.80
CA LEU A 986 -17.70 39.12 -28.01
C LEU A 986 -16.24 39.54 -28.30
N PHE A 987 -15.41 38.55 -28.62
CA PHE A 987 -14.01 38.72 -29.01
C PHE A 987 -13.82 38.17 -30.44
N GLU A 988 -13.46 39.05 -31.38
CA GLU A 988 -13.18 38.72 -32.80
C GLU A 988 -11.77 39.13 -33.21
#